data_AF-A0A8H6XZI0-F1
#
_entry.id   AF-A0A8H6XZI0-F1
#
_cell.length_a   1.000
_cell.length_b   1.000
_cell.length_c   1.000
_cell.angle_alpha   90.00
_cell.angle_beta   90.00
_cell.angle_gamma   90.00
#
_symmetry.space_group_name_H-M   'P 1'
#
loop_
_entity.id
_entity.type
_entity.pdbx_description
1 polymer ?
#
loop_
_entity_poly.entity_id
_entity_poly.type
_entity_poly.pdbx_seq_one_letter_code
_entity_poly.pdbx_strand_id
1 'polypeptide(L)'
;MCAATSKDFVYWEDMNGWENPNTLWPSQIYDIRGVFDGSIMKNGYNGFPTTIYTGTFPSPLGSGTNEGVGAEMQSIAYTEDDGASWIKLPFGTTDNPIIWDWPMPNLTGFRDPYIFLSPTLSSLSGNASGATGDYFLTISSGIHGIGPRLLLYRQTTNADVRAWTYLGPIVSVSGPSSFSAEGWSGNFGINFETASVTRLNENGESLDIADTSAVDFIGFGTEGGRDDHEGHWPLWAMVTYNAAANSSITANIVAVGPVDWGRAYATVPFSVAGNRSVLVGWAYEDDETLALAPQRSYQGSFTLFRDLFLKVIRNVDPATPGLNSAGNWITRNESDGSVSVLTLGQRIVKEVTDEYRAKSVVSSPAAVALTGSEGFVPFATQPTGRYYAIKATLTWKGSTVPSDMPIAGFRVLASDSEWTDILFQPANETLIADRTHNSLIASYGTQIEVAMLRLWPILSGNTSTIQSLNLTIIVDNSALEIYANDVAVITTRIYPWLSASIGTGFSVLPPANGVGNGNVSFTQVELWDGLELLPRLKVHPVVGPQHMDLTFQLLVLVVFGGAAWLIVQRQYSQSRGMLPPGPSGHWLWGTAIPKIHPHRKFEEWIKEYGPVISFRRGRELICIIGRYDAAVDIMEKEGGSVADRPSSIAAGDTLSGGMRTLLIGSGERLRKLRKALHAQLRANVATEYQPIQQMNAQYHILDLLNDPANHLVHAQGYAASVILSLTYGKSSHTLSNDPIVQEVNANQTRLGAALVPGAYMVDAYPLLRYVPGYLSDLRRQHQMEVTLFRSQLDSVRDQMVENKDTRPCFAKMILERQEEYGLTYDETAYLAGSMFGAGAGTSGSAISIVIMAAAAFPEAQRKVQEQLDNIVGSNKLPTFQDEPELVQVTAFYLETFRWRPVSAGGFAHRATKDIIWNGYVIPKGATVYGNHWSIARDPEVFPDPERFDPQRWITPDGNAIREDLKVFQFGFGRRVCPGSHVANKSLFINTALLLWAFRILEDEKNPIDTLAFTNTANMHPLPFSVRFEPRRDVKEMEKLLRET
;
A
#
# COMPACT_ATOMS: atom_id res chain seq x y z
N MET A 1 -1.34 1.40 17.11
CA MET A 1 -0.03 1.57 17.75
C MET A 1 0.28 0.32 18.54
N CYS A 2 1.47 -0.24 18.32
CA CYS A 2 2.01 -1.34 19.11
C CYS A 2 3.05 -0.79 20.10
N ALA A 3 3.31 -1.50 21.19
CA ALA A 3 4.30 -1.07 22.19
C ALA A 3 5.12 -2.24 22.74
N ALA A 4 6.35 -1.92 23.12
CA ALA A 4 7.27 -2.80 23.82
C ALA A 4 8.00 -2.01 24.92
N THR A 5 8.53 -2.72 25.91
CA THR A 5 9.34 -2.13 27.00
C THR A 5 10.74 -2.68 26.99
N SER A 6 11.67 -1.85 27.44
CA SER A 6 13.05 -2.25 27.66
C SER A 6 13.58 -1.62 28.94
N LYS A 7 14.50 -2.31 29.61
CA LYS A 7 15.23 -1.80 30.78
C LYS A 7 16.61 -1.24 30.41
N ASP A 8 17.11 -1.55 29.22
CA ASP A 8 18.49 -1.31 28.81
C ASP A 8 18.63 -0.88 27.34
N PHE A 9 17.52 -0.67 26.63
CA PHE A 9 17.46 -0.39 25.18
C PHE A 9 17.97 -1.53 24.28
N VAL A 10 18.43 -2.64 24.87
CA VAL A 10 18.93 -3.82 24.13
C VAL A 10 17.83 -4.85 24.01
N TYR A 11 17.23 -5.25 25.13
CA TYR A 11 16.20 -6.28 25.16
C TYR A 11 14.82 -5.70 25.30
N TRP A 12 13.92 -6.14 24.44
CA TRP A 12 12.56 -5.63 24.35
C TRP A 12 11.53 -6.72 24.65
N GLU A 13 10.52 -6.37 25.43
CA GLU A 13 9.36 -7.21 25.74
C GLU A 13 8.09 -6.54 25.18
N ASP A 14 7.39 -7.21 24.26
CA ASP A 14 6.13 -6.73 23.70
C ASP A 14 5.06 -6.63 24.81
N MET A 15 4.41 -5.47 24.93
CA MET A 15 3.41 -5.22 25.98
C MET A 15 2.17 -6.12 25.86
N ASN A 16 1.80 -6.44 24.63
CA ASN A 16 0.81 -7.46 24.31
C ASN A 16 1.44 -8.31 23.22
N GLY A 17 1.77 -9.57 23.50
CA GLY A 17 2.55 -10.43 22.60
C GLY A 17 2.01 -10.48 21.15
N TRP A 18 2.80 -11.05 20.23
CA TRP A 18 2.58 -10.96 18.77
C TRP A 18 1.16 -11.27 18.23
N GLU A 19 0.31 -11.98 18.98
CA GLU A 19 -1.09 -12.27 18.63
C GLU A 19 -2.06 -11.08 18.81
N ASN A 20 -1.74 -10.08 19.64
CA ASN A 20 -2.54 -8.86 19.82
C ASN A 20 -1.68 -7.62 20.12
N PRO A 21 -0.87 -7.13 19.18
CA PRO A 21 0.22 -6.19 19.49
C PRO A 21 -0.23 -4.76 19.77
N ASN A 22 -1.50 -4.41 19.56
CA ASN A 22 -1.97 -3.02 19.66
C ASN A 22 -2.31 -2.61 21.10
N THR A 23 -1.77 -1.48 21.55
CA THR A 23 -2.10 -0.87 22.86
C THR A 23 -3.01 0.35 22.73
N LEU A 24 -2.99 1.04 21.57
CA LEU A 24 -3.89 2.14 21.22
C LEU A 24 -4.21 2.08 19.72
N TRP A 25 -5.49 2.13 19.33
CA TRP A 25 -5.92 1.96 17.93
C TRP A 25 -7.13 2.83 17.58
N PRO A 26 -7.41 3.08 16.29
CA PRO A 26 -8.61 3.81 15.84
C PRO A 26 -9.89 3.20 16.39
N SER A 27 -10.68 3.98 17.12
CA SER A 27 -11.91 3.49 17.76
C SER A 27 -12.98 4.53 17.98
N GLN A 28 -12.68 5.81 17.72
CA GLN A 28 -13.61 6.93 17.88
C GLN A 28 -13.69 7.73 16.57
N ILE A 29 -14.77 8.45 16.35
CA ILE A 29 -14.97 9.20 15.10
C ILE A 29 -13.83 10.18 14.81
N TYR A 30 -13.27 10.80 15.86
CA TYR A 30 -12.17 11.76 15.75
C TYR A 30 -10.80 11.14 15.46
N ASP A 31 -10.68 9.80 15.48
CA ASP A 31 -9.43 9.08 15.19
C ASP A 31 -9.62 7.87 14.28
N ILE A 32 -10.81 7.70 13.70
CA ILE A 32 -11.22 6.47 13.02
C ILE A 32 -10.39 6.16 11.78
N ARG A 33 -9.82 7.19 11.14
CA ARG A 33 -8.90 7.00 10.02
C ARG A 33 -7.54 6.51 10.49
N GLY A 34 -7.10 6.96 11.65
CA GLY A 34 -5.75 6.72 12.14
C GLY A 34 -5.49 7.40 13.47
N VAL A 35 -4.79 6.66 14.33
CA VAL A 35 -4.12 7.18 15.51
C VAL A 35 -2.68 7.43 15.08
N PHE A 36 -2.33 8.70 14.88
CA PHE A 36 -1.04 9.18 14.42
C PHE A 36 -0.10 9.40 15.61
N ASP A 37 1.06 10.03 15.38
CA ASP A 37 2.08 10.23 16.39
C ASP A 37 1.55 10.99 17.62
N GLY A 38 2.23 10.80 18.74
CA GLY A 38 1.90 11.40 20.00
C GLY A 38 3.02 11.28 21.02
N SER A 39 2.99 12.15 22.01
CA SER A 39 4.01 12.20 23.06
C SER A 39 3.39 12.12 24.44
N ILE A 40 4.22 11.75 25.42
CA ILE A 40 3.78 11.36 26.75
C ILE A 40 4.06 12.46 27.79
N MET A 41 3.01 12.85 28.48
CA MET A 41 3.08 13.51 29.78
C MET A 41 3.16 12.45 30.88
N LYS A 42 4.30 12.35 31.57
CA LYS A 42 4.54 11.32 32.61
C LYS A 42 3.53 11.41 33.77
N ASN A 43 3.17 12.63 34.17
CA ASN A 43 2.18 12.91 35.22
C ASN A 43 1.03 13.72 34.62
N GLY A 44 0.07 13.04 33.98
CA GLY A 44 -1.01 13.67 33.24
C GLY A 44 -2.39 13.55 33.90
N TYR A 45 -3.39 13.14 33.11
CA TYR A 45 -4.79 13.04 33.52
C TYR A 45 -4.94 12.12 34.75
N ASN A 46 -5.54 12.65 35.82
CA ASN A 46 -5.67 11.97 37.12
C ASN A 46 -4.35 11.44 37.72
N GLY A 47 -3.21 12.02 37.34
CA GLY A 47 -1.89 11.61 37.81
C GLY A 47 -1.30 10.40 37.06
N PHE A 48 -1.98 9.88 36.04
CA PHE A 48 -1.52 8.76 35.22
C PHE A 48 -0.68 9.23 34.02
N PRO A 49 0.23 8.38 33.50
CA PRO A 49 0.88 8.64 32.22
C PRO A 49 -0.17 8.88 31.12
N THR A 50 -0.01 9.97 30.38
CA THR A 50 -1.02 10.46 29.44
C THR A 50 -0.36 10.81 28.12
N THR A 51 -0.88 10.26 27.03
CA THR A 51 -0.48 10.64 25.67
C THR A 51 -1.41 11.74 25.14
N ILE A 52 -0.82 12.75 24.50
CA ILE A 52 -1.54 13.58 23.52
C ILE A 52 -1.10 13.08 22.15
N TYR A 53 -2.05 12.72 21.30
CA TYR A 53 -1.79 12.15 19.98
C TYR A 53 -2.70 12.78 18.93
N THR A 54 -2.31 12.71 17.67
CA THR A 54 -3.16 13.14 16.57
C THR A 54 -4.18 12.05 16.22
N GLY A 55 -5.46 12.33 16.44
CA GLY A 55 -6.58 11.59 15.88
C GLY A 55 -6.94 12.14 14.50
N THR A 56 -7.12 11.25 13.53
CA THR A 56 -7.46 11.65 12.16
C THR A 56 -8.88 11.23 11.74
N PHE A 57 -9.56 12.14 11.04
CA PHE A 57 -10.88 11.94 10.45
C PHE A 57 -10.79 11.65 8.94
N PRO A 58 -11.73 10.88 8.34
CA PRO A 58 -11.77 10.64 6.90
C PRO A 58 -12.04 11.92 6.08
N SER A 59 -10.97 12.58 5.63
CA SER A 59 -10.94 13.81 4.81
C SER A 59 -9.71 13.78 3.89
N PRO A 60 -9.51 14.64 2.86
CA PRO A 60 -8.16 14.81 2.31
C PRO A 60 -7.15 15.13 3.42
N LEU A 61 -5.96 14.52 3.40
CA LEU A 61 -4.90 14.72 4.40
C LEU A 61 -3.55 14.60 3.73
N GLY A 62 -2.64 15.49 4.11
CA GLY A 62 -1.27 15.54 3.61
C GLY A 62 -0.95 16.85 2.89
N SER A 63 0.33 17.22 2.89
CA SER A 63 0.82 18.53 2.44
C SER A 63 0.56 18.89 0.98
N GLY A 64 0.33 17.88 0.14
CA GLY A 64 -0.04 18.04 -1.27
C GLY A 64 -1.55 18.13 -1.52
N THR A 65 -2.38 18.06 -0.47
CA THR A 65 -3.84 18.00 -0.58
C THR A 65 -4.50 19.23 0.04
N ASN A 66 -5.76 19.52 -0.31
CA ASN A 66 -6.53 20.59 0.31
C ASN A 66 -7.16 20.09 1.62
N GLU A 67 -6.34 19.99 2.66
CA GLU A 67 -6.76 19.54 3.98
C GLU A 67 -7.72 20.54 4.62
N GLY A 68 -8.72 20.03 5.36
CA GLY A 68 -9.73 20.85 6.04
C GLY A 68 -9.61 20.78 7.56
N VAL A 69 -10.06 21.83 8.25
CA VAL A 69 -10.16 21.85 9.73
C VAL A 69 -10.91 20.62 10.22
N GLY A 70 -10.35 19.94 11.24
CA GLY A 70 -10.90 18.71 11.79
C GLY A 70 -10.48 17.42 11.05
N ALA A 71 -9.67 17.51 9.99
CA ALA A 71 -9.03 16.32 9.41
C ALA A 71 -8.00 15.72 10.37
N GLU A 72 -7.20 16.57 11.02
CA GLU A 72 -6.24 16.23 12.07
C GLU A 72 -6.60 17.00 13.35
N MET A 73 -6.73 16.27 14.47
CA MET A 73 -7.15 16.82 15.77
C MET A 73 -6.31 16.18 16.88
N GLN A 74 -6.00 16.91 17.95
CA GLN A 74 -5.21 16.39 19.07
C GLN A 74 -6.13 15.88 20.17
N SER A 75 -5.88 14.65 20.61
CA SER A 75 -6.71 13.91 21.56
C SER A 75 -5.86 13.32 22.69
N ILE A 76 -6.49 13.09 23.84
CA ILE A 76 -5.88 12.51 25.03
C ILE A 76 -6.27 11.04 25.19
N ALA A 77 -5.29 10.22 25.58
CA ALA A 77 -5.53 8.94 26.25
C ALA A 77 -4.59 8.78 27.44
N TYR A 78 -4.99 8.06 28.48
CA TYR A 78 -4.17 7.80 29.66
C TYR A 78 -4.09 6.31 29.96
N THR A 79 -3.07 5.87 30.67
CA THR A 79 -2.86 4.46 31.01
C THR A 79 -2.78 4.27 32.52
N GLU A 80 -3.53 3.28 33.03
CA GLU A 80 -3.49 2.88 34.45
C GLU A 80 -2.61 1.63 34.67
N ASP A 81 -2.04 1.07 33.59
CA ASP A 81 -1.34 -0.21 33.54
C ASP A 81 0.01 -0.10 32.81
N ASP A 82 0.70 1.03 33.01
CA ASP A 82 2.05 1.33 32.50
C ASP A 82 2.19 1.17 30.97
N GLY A 83 1.11 1.40 30.22
CA GLY A 83 1.07 1.42 28.76
C GLY A 83 0.60 0.13 28.11
N ALA A 84 0.21 -0.89 28.88
CA ALA A 84 -0.37 -2.12 28.35
C ALA A 84 -1.73 -1.87 27.66
N SER A 85 -2.50 -0.88 28.16
CA SER A 85 -3.69 -0.35 27.53
C SER A 85 -3.82 1.17 27.72
N TRP A 86 -4.59 1.81 26.83
CA TRP A 86 -4.83 3.26 26.86
C TRP A 86 -6.32 3.57 26.83
N ILE A 87 -6.77 4.37 27.79
CA ILE A 87 -8.15 4.83 27.94
C ILE A 87 -8.26 6.21 27.29
N LYS A 88 -8.98 6.29 26.17
CA LYS A 88 -9.30 7.56 25.52
C LYS A 88 -10.36 8.32 26.32
N LEU A 89 -10.23 9.64 26.43
CA LEU A 89 -11.33 10.45 26.94
C LEU A 89 -12.55 10.39 25.99
N PRO A 90 -13.78 10.56 26.52
CA PRO A 90 -14.99 10.55 25.72
C PRO A 90 -14.97 11.60 24.60
N PHE A 91 -15.70 11.34 23.53
CA PHE A 91 -15.95 12.36 22.51
C PHE A 91 -16.95 13.40 23.04
N GLY A 92 -16.60 14.69 22.99
CA GLY A 92 -17.50 15.75 23.43
C GLY A 92 -16.85 17.12 23.51
N THR A 93 -17.64 18.13 23.90
CA THR A 93 -17.20 19.54 23.94
C THR A 93 -16.22 19.88 25.06
N THR A 94 -16.03 18.98 26.03
CA THR A 94 -15.17 19.18 27.21
C THR A 94 -14.02 18.19 27.30
N ASP A 95 -13.98 17.20 26.41
CA ASP A 95 -13.01 16.10 26.44
C ASP A 95 -12.32 15.98 25.06
N ASN A 96 -12.37 14.83 24.39
CA ASN A 96 -11.71 14.68 23.09
C ASN A 96 -12.60 15.16 21.92
N PRO A 97 -11.99 15.72 20.87
CA PRO A 97 -10.59 16.17 20.78
C PRO A 97 -10.34 17.47 21.58
N ILE A 98 -9.16 17.61 22.17
CA ILE A 98 -8.78 18.76 23.02
C ILE A 98 -8.24 19.95 22.24
N ILE A 99 -7.68 19.73 21.05
CA ILE A 99 -7.25 20.78 20.12
C ILE A 99 -7.69 20.36 18.72
N TRP A 100 -8.65 21.07 18.15
CA TRP A 100 -9.23 20.72 16.85
C TRP A 100 -9.32 21.91 15.90
N ASP A 101 -9.35 23.13 16.43
CA ASP A 101 -9.41 24.35 15.63
C ASP A 101 -8.01 24.73 15.13
N TRP A 102 -7.95 25.13 13.87
CA TRP A 102 -6.69 25.55 13.26
C TRP A 102 -6.36 26.98 13.69
N PRO A 103 -5.17 27.23 14.26
CA PRO A 103 -4.80 28.57 14.69
C PRO A 103 -4.50 29.51 13.50
N MET A 104 -4.37 28.96 12.29
CA MET A 104 -4.09 29.68 11.05
C MET A 104 -4.79 28.98 9.88
N PRO A 105 -5.18 29.70 8.82
CA PRO A 105 -5.84 29.10 7.66
C PRO A 105 -4.85 28.34 6.76
N ASN A 106 -5.38 27.44 5.93
CA ASN A 106 -4.67 26.77 4.84
C ASN A 106 -3.40 26.02 5.29
N LEU A 107 -3.51 25.28 6.41
CA LEU A 107 -2.43 24.45 6.88
C LEU A 107 -2.17 23.29 5.92
N THR A 108 -0.90 22.92 5.74
CA THR A 108 -0.46 21.71 5.01
C THR A 108 -0.50 20.45 5.86
N GLY A 109 -0.72 20.60 7.17
CA GLY A 109 -0.77 19.56 8.17
C GLY A 109 -0.94 20.17 9.56
N PHE A 110 -1.43 19.38 10.51
CA PHE A 110 -1.68 19.79 11.88
C PHE A 110 -1.58 18.57 12.81
N ARG A 111 -0.37 18.03 12.96
CA ARG A 111 -0.13 16.72 13.59
C ARG A 111 1.12 16.67 14.47
N ASP A 112 1.35 15.49 15.04
CA ASP A 112 2.53 15.09 15.82
C ASP A 112 2.78 15.99 17.05
N PRO A 113 1.83 15.99 18.01
CA PRO A 113 1.92 16.78 19.23
C PRO A 113 3.11 16.33 20.09
N TYR A 114 4.08 17.21 20.29
CA TYR A 114 5.24 16.97 21.16
C TYR A 114 5.18 17.79 22.45
N ILE A 115 5.02 17.09 23.59
CA ILE A 115 4.92 17.64 24.94
C ILE A 115 6.30 17.69 25.56
N PHE A 116 6.65 18.84 26.15
CA PHE A 116 7.95 19.01 26.80
C PHE A 116 7.90 20.06 27.91
N LEU A 117 8.92 20.01 28.77
CA LEU A 117 9.22 21.05 29.74
C LEU A 117 10.31 21.93 29.15
N SER A 118 10.18 23.25 29.31
CA SER A 118 11.23 24.18 28.92
C SER A 118 11.35 25.32 29.92
N PRO A 119 12.35 25.26 30.82
CA PRO A 119 12.67 26.36 31.71
C PRO A 119 12.91 27.66 30.94
N THR A 120 13.60 27.59 29.79
CA THR A 120 13.89 28.75 28.93
C THR A 120 12.60 29.41 28.47
N LEU A 121 11.66 28.64 27.89
CA LEU A 121 10.37 29.19 27.44
C LEU A 121 9.51 29.67 28.62
N SER A 122 9.55 28.98 29.77
CA SER A 122 8.86 29.42 30.99
C SER A 122 9.35 30.78 31.48
N SER A 123 10.67 31.05 31.39
CA SER A 123 11.24 32.34 31.76
C SER A 123 10.87 33.48 30.81
N LEU A 124 10.65 33.16 29.53
CA LEU A 124 10.34 34.12 28.47
C LEU A 124 8.86 34.41 28.32
N SER A 125 7.99 33.44 28.60
CA SER A 125 6.55 33.52 28.33
C SER A 125 5.80 34.50 29.25
N GLY A 126 6.34 34.86 30.41
CA GLY A 126 5.69 35.76 31.37
C GLY A 126 4.25 35.36 31.74
N ASN A 127 3.53 36.19 32.50
CA ASN A 127 2.10 35.98 32.80
C ASN A 127 1.16 36.55 31.70
N ALA A 128 1.71 37.09 30.61
CA ALA A 128 0.97 37.94 29.68
C ALA A 128 0.06 37.18 28.69
N SER A 129 0.24 35.87 28.52
CA SER A 129 -0.67 34.99 27.76
C SER A 129 -1.86 34.47 28.57
N GLY A 130 -1.86 34.63 29.90
CA GLY A 130 -2.83 34.02 30.81
C GLY A 130 -2.60 32.52 31.06
N ALA A 131 -1.71 31.87 30.31
CA ALA A 131 -1.34 30.46 30.50
C ALA A 131 -0.17 30.32 31.47
N THR A 132 -0.34 29.51 32.51
CA THR A 132 0.62 29.34 33.61
C THR A 132 1.08 27.90 33.82
N GLY A 133 0.66 26.96 32.97
CA GLY A 133 1.08 25.58 33.08
C GLY A 133 2.56 25.37 32.78
N ASP A 134 3.11 24.28 33.29
CA ASP A 134 4.53 23.95 33.19
C ASP A 134 4.90 23.31 31.84
N TYR A 135 3.93 22.66 31.18
CA TYR A 135 4.14 21.98 29.92
C TYR A 135 3.91 22.88 28.70
N PHE A 136 4.76 22.70 27.71
CA PHE A 136 4.59 23.18 26.36
C PHE A 136 4.22 22.03 25.44
N LEU A 137 3.54 22.36 24.35
CA LEU A 137 3.18 21.44 23.30
C LEU A 137 3.49 22.10 21.95
N THR A 138 4.20 21.39 21.09
CA THR A 138 4.32 21.79 19.68
C THR A 138 3.46 20.91 18.77
N ILE A 139 2.88 21.51 17.73
CA ILE A 139 2.19 20.79 16.64
C ILE A 139 2.91 21.11 15.34
N SER A 140 3.28 20.06 14.61
CA SER A 140 4.00 20.12 13.33
C SER A 140 3.04 20.47 12.19
N SER A 141 3.44 21.40 11.33
CA SER A 141 2.55 22.03 10.36
C SER A 141 3.32 22.75 9.23
N GLY A 142 2.58 23.48 8.41
CA GLY A 142 3.02 24.38 7.36
C GLY A 142 1.84 25.14 6.78
N ILE A 143 2.10 26.07 5.87
CA ILE A 143 1.04 26.83 5.17
C ILE A 143 1.28 26.70 3.67
N HIS A 144 0.22 26.34 2.93
CA HIS A 144 0.29 26.15 1.49
C HIS A 144 0.85 27.40 0.79
N GLY A 145 1.86 27.20 -0.06
CA GLY A 145 2.52 28.27 -0.81
C GLY A 145 3.41 29.20 0.02
N ILE A 146 3.57 28.97 1.33
CA ILE A 146 4.45 29.76 2.19
C ILE A 146 5.59 28.92 2.76
N GLY A 147 5.30 27.73 3.29
CA GLY A 147 6.30 26.83 3.88
C GLY A 147 5.96 26.36 5.29
N PRO A 148 6.88 25.61 5.92
CA PRO A 148 6.62 24.86 7.15
C PRO A 148 6.48 25.76 8.39
N ARG A 149 5.73 25.29 9.38
CA ARG A 149 5.43 25.98 10.64
C ARG A 149 5.50 25.01 11.80
N LEU A 150 6.12 25.44 12.90
CA LEU A 150 6.01 24.73 14.18
C LEU A 150 5.15 25.57 15.12
N LEU A 151 4.00 25.04 15.52
CA LEU A 151 2.99 25.76 16.27
C LEU A 151 3.21 25.52 17.76
N LEU A 152 3.35 26.58 18.56
CA LEU A 152 3.60 26.46 20.00
C LEU A 152 2.33 26.72 20.81
N TYR A 153 2.08 25.80 21.74
CA TYR A 153 1.04 25.89 22.76
C TYR A 153 1.69 25.80 24.14
N ARG A 154 1.05 26.41 25.13
CA ARG A 154 1.37 26.23 26.55
C ARG A 154 0.13 25.72 27.27
N GLN A 155 0.31 24.79 28.18
CA GLN A 155 -0.77 24.32 29.04
C GLN A 155 -1.36 25.52 29.79
N THR A 156 -2.68 25.68 29.74
CA THR A 156 -3.34 26.87 30.28
C THR A 156 -3.15 26.95 31.80
N THR A 157 -3.34 25.82 32.50
CA THR A 157 -3.04 25.69 33.93
C THR A 157 -2.61 24.26 34.26
N ASN A 158 -1.80 24.06 35.31
CA ASN A 158 -1.42 22.71 35.78
C ASN A 158 -2.62 21.86 36.27
N ALA A 159 -3.77 22.48 36.56
CA ALA A 159 -4.95 21.79 37.06
C ALA A 159 -5.78 21.10 35.97
N ASP A 160 -5.60 21.47 34.69
CA ASP A 160 -6.34 20.87 33.57
C ASP A 160 -5.37 20.53 32.43
N VAL A 161 -5.18 19.23 32.20
CA VAL A 161 -4.33 18.69 31.12
C VAL A 161 -4.96 18.80 29.73
N ARG A 162 -6.27 19.13 29.66
CA ARG A 162 -7.01 19.29 28.41
C ARG A 162 -6.92 20.71 27.85
N ALA A 163 -6.58 21.69 28.69
CA ALA A 163 -6.61 23.10 28.31
C ALA A 163 -5.25 23.59 27.80
N TRP A 164 -5.20 24.01 26.54
CA TRP A 164 -3.98 24.48 25.87
C TRP A 164 -4.20 25.86 25.23
N THR A 165 -3.28 26.78 25.48
CA THR A 165 -3.30 28.14 24.92
C THR A 165 -2.27 28.25 23.80
N TYR A 166 -2.72 28.59 22.60
CA TYR A 166 -1.85 28.85 21.46
C TYR A 166 -1.04 30.14 21.67
N LEU A 167 0.28 30.05 21.49
CA LEU A 167 1.21 31.17 21.66
C LEU A 167 1.69 31.76 20.33
N GLY A 168 1.48 31.07 19.20
CA GLY A 168 2.01 31.47 17.89
C GLY A 168 2.95 30.42 17.29
N PRO A 169 3.41 30.63 16.05
CA PRO A 169 4.40 29.76 15.44
C PRO A 169 5.80 30.05 16.02
N ILE A 170 6.39 29.05 16.69
CA ILE A 170 7.75 29.17 17.22
C ILE A 170 8.80 29.10 16.10
N VAL A 171 8.55 28.32 15.06
CA VAL A 171 9.39 28.29 13.85
C VAL A 171 8.54 28.66 12.65
N SER A 172 9.03 29.61 11.85
CA SER A 172 8.44 30.01 10.57
C SER A 172 9.52 30.15 9.52
N VAL A 173 9.51 29.27 8.52
CA VAL A 173 10.48 29.30 7.41
C VAL A 173 9.73 29.32 6.09
N SER A 174 10.34 29.94 5.07
CA SER A 174 9.84 29.87 3.70
C SER A 174 10.19 28.50 3.10
N GLY A 175 9.27 27.89 2.38
CA GLY A 175 9.44 26.53 1.85
C GLY A 175 9.13 26.42 0.35
N PRO A 176 9.86 25.62 -0.44
CA PRO A 176 11.09 24.89 -0.07
C PRO A 176 12.33 25.80 -0.01
N SER A 177 13.19 25.64 1.01
CA SER A 177 14.44 26.40 1.15
C SER A 177 15.49 25.67 2.01
N SER A 178 16.76 26.05 1.88
CA SER A 178 17.88 25.49 2.66
C SER A 178 18.55 26.58 3.50
N PHE A 179 19.00 26.22 4.70
CA PHE A 179 19.73 27.14 5.58
C PHE A 179 21.16 27.42 5.09
N SER A 180 21.82 26.38 4.56
CA SER A 180 23.15 26.46 3.96
C SER A 180 23.08 26.21 2.46
N ALA A 181 23.84 26.99 1.68
CA ALA A 181 24.02 26.77 0.24
C ALA A 181 25.00 25.62 -0.08
N GLU A 182 25.77 25.16 0.92
CA GLU A 182 26.85 24.17 0.77
C GLU A 182 26.40 22.74 1.15
N GLY A 183 25.09 22.48 1.24
CA GLY A 183 24.54 21.13 1.45
C GLY A 183 24.54 20.60 2.89
N TRP A 184 25.06 21.36 3.87
CA TRP A 184 25.17 20.92 5.28
C TRP A 184 23.83 20.76 6.03
N SER A 185 22.75 21.38 5.52
CA SER A 185 21.53 21.61 6.28
C SER A 185 20.28 20.90 5.77
N GLY A 186 20.38 20.11 4.69
CA GLY A 186 19.20 19.62 3.97
C GLY A 186 18.27 20.75 3.50
N ASN A 187 16.97 20.50 3.47
CA ASN A 187 15.95 21.46 3.04
C ASN A 187 14.75 21.47 4.00
N PHE A 188 14.20 22.64 4.27
CA PHE A 188 13.04 22.83 5.14
C PHE A 188 11.73 22.29 4.55
N GLY A 189 11.69 21.97 3.25
CA GLY A 189 10.50 21.43 2.61
C GLY A 189 9.32 22.40 2.66
N ILE A 190 8.11 21.85 2.63
CA ILE A 190 6.86 22.62 2.64
C ILE A 190 6.06 22.45 3.94
N ASN A 191 6.30 21.38 4.70
CA ASN A 191 5.61 21.05 5.94
C ASN A 191 6.56 20.34 6.91
N PHE A 192 6.35 20.54 8.22
CA PHE A 192 7.06 19.82 9.28
C PHE A 192 6.27 18.62 9.80
N GLU A 193 7.00 17.60 10.23
CA GLU A 193 6.47 16.40 10.90
C GLU A 193 7.36 16.02 12.10
N THR A 194 6.79 15.29 13.05
CA THR A 194 7.46 14.73 14.24
C THR A 194 8.44 15.71 14.92
N ALA A 195 8.07 16.97 15.03
CA ALA A 195 8.94 17.99 15.58
C ALA A 195 9.11 17.81 17.09
N SER A 196 10.30 18.10 17.59
CA SER A 196 10.68 17.92 18.99
C SER A 196 11.51 19.08 19.49
N VAL A 197 11.56 19.26 20.82
CA VAL A 197 12.33 20.31 21.47
C VAL A 197 13.15 19.70 22.60
N THR A 198 14.45 20.00 22.64
CA THR A 198 15.35 19.54 23.70
C THR A 198 16.37 20.62 24.04
N ARG A 199 16.96 20.55 25.22
CA ARG A 199 18.02 21.47 25.69
C ARG A 199 19.22 20.66 26.15
N LEU A 200 20.37 20.87 25.52
CA LEU A 200 21.53 20.00 25.65
C LEU A 200 22.79 20.77 26.05
N ASN A 201 23.60 20.17 26.92
CA ASN A 201 25.00 20.53 27.17
C ASN A 201 25.92 19.36 26.77
N GLU A 202 27.22 19.46 27.06
CA GLU A 202 28.21 18.41 26.69
C GLU A 202 27.94 17.04 27.34
N ASN A 203 27.19 17.01 28.45
CA ASN A 203 26.91 15.79 29.20
C ASN A 203 25.55 15.16 28.83
N GLY A 204 24.67 15.87 28.12
CA GLY A 204 23.34 15.38 27.76
C GLY A 204 22.28 16.46 27.91
N GLU A 205 21.11 16.09 28.42
CA GLU A 205 19.99 16.98 28.70
C GLU A 205 20.32 17.94 29.85
N SER A 206 19.90 19.20 29.74
CA SER A 206 20.02 20.16 30.83
C SER A 206 18.75 21.01 30.91
N LEU A 207 17.92 20.73 31.91
CA LEU A 207 16.74 21.53 32.27
C LEU A 207 17.06 22.54 33.37
N ASP A 208 18.34 22.78 33.68
CA ASP A 208 18.75 23.87 34.57
C ASP A 208 18.92 25.15 33.76
N ILE A 209 18.10 26.17 34.06
CA ILE A 209 18.19 27.46 33.39
C ILE A 209 19.47 28.24 33.74
N ALA A 210 20.11 27.91 34.87
CA ALA A 210 21.39 28.51 35.24
C ALA A 210 22.56 27.93 34.44
N ASP A 211 22.36 26.81 33.74
CA ASP A 211 23.37 26.21 32.88
C ASP A 211 23.51 27.00 31.56
N THR A 212 24.42 27.96 31.60
CA THR A 212 24.80 28.79 30.45
C THR A 212 25.58 28.04 29.37
N SER A 213 26.02 26.81 29.64
CA SER A 213 26.68 25.96 28.63
C SER A 213 25.67 25.20 27.76
N ALA A 214 24.41 25.10 28.21
CA ALA A 214 23.36 24.41 27.50
C ALA A 214 22.76 25.24 26.37
N VAL A 215 22.39 24.56 25.30
CA VAL A 215 21.88 25.11 24.04
C VAL A 215 20.53 24.47 23.72
N ASP A 216 19.59 25.26 23.20
CA ASP A 216 18.28 24.77 22.80
C ASP A 216 18.33 24.23 21.36
N PHE A 217 17.69 23.08 21.16
CA PHE A 217 17.57 22.40 19.88
C PHE A 217 16.10 22.12 19.56
N ILE A 218 15.76 22.21 18.28
CA ILE A 218 14.49 21.76 17.74
C ILE A 218 14.77 20.71 16.66
N GLY A 219 14.26 19.49 16.84
CA GLY A 219 14.24 18.46 15.79
C GLY A 219 12.97 18.57 14.97
N PHE A 220 13.00 18.26 13.67
CA PHE A 220 11.81 18.17 12.82
C PHE A 220 12.09 17.37 11.55
N GLY A 221 11.15 16.52 11.17
CA GLY A 221 11.06 15.99 9.82
C GLY A 221 10.53 17.07 8.86
N THR A 222 10.99 17.05 7.62
CA THR A 222 10.47 17.91 6.55
C THR A 222 10.07 17.08 5.34
N GLU A 223 8.94 17.44 4.72
CA GLU A 223 8.44 16.83 3.48
C GLU A 223 8.48 17.81 2.29
N GLY A 224 8.72 17.27 1.09
CA GLY A 224 8.67 18.03 -0.17
C GLY A 224 9.91 18.87 -0.48
N GLY A 225 11.02 18.63 0.22
CA GLY A 225 12.32 19.33 0.05
C GLY A 225 13.47 18.43 -0.43
N ARG A 226 13.17 17.21 -0.90
CA ARG A 226 14.14 16.20 -1.30
C ARG A 226 13.62 15.42 -2.50
N ASP A 227 14.50 15.13 -3.47
CA ASP A 227 14.12 14.43 -4.70
C ASP A 227 14.16 12.89 -4.55
N ASP A 228 14.82 12.41 -3.50
CA ASP A 228 14.98 11.00 -3.14
C ASP A 228 14.50 10.75 -1.70
N HIS A 229 14.74 9.56 -1.15
CA HIS A 229 14.46 9.26 0.27
C HIS A 229 12.99 9.52 0.66
N GLU A 230 12.06 9.15 -0.23
CA GLU A 230 10.62 9.39 -0.09
C GLU A 230 10.24 10.88 0.08
N GLY A 231 11.12 11.81 -0.31
CA GLY A 231 10.88 13.25 -0.20
C GLY A 231 11.18 13.85 1.18
N HIS A 232 11.88 13.11 2.05
CA HIS A 232 12.00 13.41 3.48
C HIS A 232 13.41 13.79 3.95
N TRP A 233 13.49 14.79 4.84
CA TRP A 233 14.69 15.10 5.62
C TRP A 233 14.40 15.07 7.13
N PRO A 234 15.09 14.25 7.94
CA PRO A 234 15.08 14.40 9.39
C PRO A 234 16.12 15.44 9.80
N LEU A 235 15.69 16.65 10.18
CA LEU A 235 16.56 17.76 10.52
C LEU A 235 16.57 18.10 12.01
N TRP A 236 17.62 18.78 12.43
CA TRP A 236 17.69 19.48 13.70
C TRP A 236 18.15 20.92 13.46
N ALA A 237 17.71 21.82 14.33
CA ALA A 237 18.13 23.20 14.37
C ALA A 237 18.60 23.57 15.77
N MET A 238 19.74 24.25 15.85
CA MET A 238 20.16 24.98 17.04
C MET A 238 19.45 26.33 17.06
N VAL A 239 18.87 26.71 18.19
CA VAL A 239 18.02 27.91 18.28
C VAL A 239 18.31 28.78 19.48
N THR A 240 17.97 30.05 19.35
CA THR A 240 17.84 31.01 20.47
C THR A 240 16.42 31.57 20.46
N TYR A 241 15.76 31.60 21.62
CA TYR A 241 14.38 32.08 21.72
C TYR A 241 14.29 33.59 21.94
N ASN A 242 13.33 34.22 21.28
CA ASN A 242 12.96 35.61 21.45
C ASN A 242 11.48 35.73 21.81
N ALA A 243 11.16 36.48 22.87
CA ALA A 243 9.79 36.82 23.22
C ALA A 243 9.37 38.14 22.57
N ALA A 244 8.18 38.17 21.98
CA ALA A 244 7.58 39.38 21.43
C ALA A 244 6.62 40.02 22.45
N ALA A 245 6.31 41.31 22.24
CA ALA A 245 5.44 42.08 23.14
C ALA A 245 4.00 41.55 23.25
N ASN A 246 3.56 40.72 22.28
CA ASN A 246 2.25 40.07 22.27
C ASN A 246 2.26 38.67 22.92
N SER A 247 3.30 38.34 23.69
CA SER A 247 3.51 37.04 24.36
C SER A 247 3.80 35.86 23.42
N SER A 248 3.94 36.10 22.11
CA SER A 248 4.44 35.07 21.19
C SER A 248 5.93 34.84 21.38
N ILE A 249 6.38 33.60 21.17
CA ILE A 249 7.79 33.23 21.25
C ILE A 249 8.21 32.71 19.88
N THR A 250 9.35 33.18 19.40
CA THR A 250 9.95 32.76 18.14
C THR A 250 11.34 32.17 18.40
N ALA A 251 11.71 31.17 17.63
CA ALA A 251 13.03 30.56 17.62
C ALA A 251 13.84 31.12 16.45
N ASN A 252 14.94 31.79 16.76
CA ASN A 252 15.93 32.18 15.77
C ASN A 252 16.89 31.01 15.54
N ILE A 253 16.92 30.50 14.32
CA ILE A 253 17.77 29.37 13.90
C ILE A 253 19.20 29.87 13.67
N VAL A 254 20.17 29.24 14.33
CA VAL A 254 21.60 29.63 14.22
C VAL A 254 22.47 28.55 13.56
N ALA A 255 22.03 27.29 13.55
CA ALA A 255 22.65 26.20 12.80
C ALA A 255 21.60 25.13 12.48
N VAL A 256 21.76 24.42 11.36
CA VAL A 256 20.85 23.35 10.93
C VAL A 256 21.64 22.21 10.33
N GLY A 257 21.29 20.98 10.69
CA GLY A 257 21.86 19.78 10.09
C GLY A 257 20.87 18.61 10.05
N PRO A 258 21.13 17.58 9.25
CA PRO A 258 20.40 16.32 9.35
C PRO A 258 20.71 15.58 10.64
N VAL A 259 19.69 14.96 11.23
CA VAL A 259 19.81 13.96 12.31
C VAL A 259 20.38 12.67 11.73
N ASP A 260 19.93 12.30 10.53
CA ASP A 260 20.41 11.16 9.76
C ASP A 260 20.39 11.54 8.27
N TRP A 261 21.42 11.14 7.53
CA TRP A 261 21.57 11.51 6.12
C TRP A 261 20.95 10.48 5.16
N GLY A 262 20.71 9.26 5.63
CA GLY A 262 20.22 8.17 4.79
C GLY A 262 18.71 7.93 4.93
N ARG A 263 18.33 6.65 4.88
CA ARG A 263 16.95 6.14 4.90
C ARG A 263 16.38 6.00 6.31
N ALA A 264 16.40 7.10 7.06
CA ALA A 264 15.72 7.23 8.34
C ALA A 264 14.89 8.52 8.39
N TYR A 265 13.76 8.49 9.09
CA TYR A 265 12.87 9.63 9.28
C TYR A 265 12.10 9.51 10.60
N ALA A 266 11.20 10.45 10.89
CA ALA A 266 10.36 10.45 12.08
C ALA A 266 11.15 10.28 13.39
N THR A 267 12.20 11.10 13.56
CA THR A 267 13.13 11.00 14.69
C THR A 267 12.60 11.78 15.90
N VAL A 268 12.49 11.13 17.05
CA VAL A 268 11.95 11.74 18.26
C VAL A 268 12.87 11.46 19.46
N PRO A 269 13.31 12.50 20.19
CA PRO A 269 14.01 12.37 21.45
C PRO A 269 13.05 12.33 22.66
N PHE A 270 13.47 11.64 23.72
CA PHE A 270 12.76 11.63 25.00
C PHE A 270 13.74 11.62 26.19
N SER A 271 13.30 12.20 27.31
CA SER A 271 14.12 12.33 28.52
C SER A 271 14.20 11.02 29.30
N VAL A 272 15.44 10.58 29.56
CA VAL A 272 15.82 9.38 30.31
C VAL A 272 16.56 9.79 31.59
N ALA A 273 16.48 8.95 32.63
CA ALA A 273 17.17 9.19 33.90
C ALA A 273 18.67 9.44 33.70
N GLY A 274 19.24 10.28 34.57
CA GLY A 274 20.65 10.70 34.47
C GLY A 274 20.89 11.87 33.53
N ASN A 275 19.89 12.73 33.31
CA ASN A 275 19.96 13.92 32.45
C ASN A 275 20.35 13.55 31.01
N ARG A 276 19.67 12.55 30.43
CA ARG A 276 19.91 12.07 29.07
C ARG A 276 18.71 12.39 28.18
N SER A 277 18.97 12.80 26.96
CA SER A 277 17.98 12.89 25.90
C SER A 277 18.29 11.80 24.88
N VAL A 278 17.44 10.77 24.79
CA VAL A 278 17.66 9.62 23.92
C VAL A 278 16.76 9.74 22.70
N LEU A 279 17.35 9.66 21.51
CA LEU A 279 16.68 9.75 20.21
C LEU A 279 16.55 8.38 19.55
N VAL A 280 15.41 8.15 18.90
CA VAL A 280 15.16 7.02 18.02
C VAL A 280 14.43 7.53 16.77
N GLY A 281 14.66 6.88 15.63
CA GLY A 281 13.94 7.15 14.39
C GLY A 281 13.44 5.87 13.72
N TRP A 282 12.64 6.05 12.68
CA TRP A 282 12.19 4.97 11.82
C TRP A 282 13.13 4.82 10.62
N ALA A 283 13.74 3.64 10.49
CA ALA A 283 14.53 3.25 9.33
C ALA A 283 13.62 2.48 8.36
N TYR A 284 13.26 3.10 7.23
CA TYR A 284 12.41 2.47 6.23
C TYR A 284 13.18 1.50 5.32
N GLU A 285 12.46 0.68 4.56
CA GLU A 285 13.08 -0.24 3.60
C GLU A 285 13.51 0.51 2.34
N ASP A 286 14.40 -0.09 1.53
CA ASP A 286 14.75 0.44 0.21
C ASP A 286 14.10 -0.37 -0.91
N ASP A 287 12.76 -0.45 -0.86
CA ASP A 287 11.89 -1.16 -1.81
C ASP A 287 10.66 -0.29 -2.09
N GLU A 288 10.88 0.87 -2.70
CA GLU A 288 9.85 1.90 -2.92
C GLU A 288 8.68 1.39 -3.78
N THR A 289 8.94 0.39 -4.63
CA THR A 289 7.91 -0.27 -5.45
C THR A 289 7.11 -1.35 -4.70
N LEU A 290 7.50 -1.65 -3.45
CA LEU A 290 6.96 -2.71 -2.62
C LEU A 290 7.02 -4.09 -3.29
N ALA A 291 8.01 -4.31 -4.17
CA ALA A 291 8.12 -5.51 -5.00
C ALA A 291 8.35 -6.78 -4.17
N LEU A 292 9.07 -6.67 -3.04
CA LEU A 292 9.40 -7.76 -2.14
C LEU A 292 8.84 -7.59 -0.73
N ALA A 293 8.07 -6.52 -0.47
CA ALA A 293 7.39 -6.30 0.80
C ALA A 293 6.49 -7.49 1.21
N PRO A 294 5.65 -8.10 0.34
CA PRO A 294 4.87 -9.28 0.70
C PRO A 294 5.72 -10.50 1.07
N GLN A 295 6.87 -10.68 0.42
CA GLN A 295 7.79 -11.79 0.63
C GLN A 295 8.55 -11.63 1.96
N ARG A 296 8.89 -10.38 2.33
CA ARG A 296 9.50 -10.06 3.63
C ARG A 296 8.52 -10.15 4.78
N SER A 297 7.23 -9.86 4.55
CA SER A 297 6.17 -9.88 5.57
C SER A 297 6.32 -8.87 6.72
N TYR A 298 7.28 -7.94 6.61
CA TYR A 298 7.45 -6.77 7.47
C TYR A 298 8.01 -5.61 6.63
N GLN A 299 7.92 -4.38 7.14
CA GLN A 299 8.54 -3.19 6.58
C GLN A 299 9.05 -2.29 7.69
N GLY A 300 10.32 -1.90 7.60
CA GLY A 300 10.96 -0.95 8.48
C GLY A 300 11.47 -1.57 9.78
N SER A 301 12.32 -0.80 10.44
CA SER A 301 12.79 -1.03 11.80
C SER A 301 12.99 0.31 12.50
N PHE A 302 13.29 0.31 13.79
CA PHE A 302 13.90 1.49 14.39
C PHE A 302 15.37 1.57 14.02
N THR A 303 15.91 2.80 14.05
CA THR A 303 17.34 3.02 14.21
C THR A 303 17.79 2.52 15.58
N LEU A 304 19.09 2.38 15.79
CA LEU A 304 19.61 2.29 17.14
C LEU A 304 19.25 3.56 17.94
N PHE A 305 19.06 3.38 19.25
CA PHE A 305 18.82 4.48 20.18
C PHE A 305 20.11 5.29 20.38
N ARG A 306 20.00 6.63 20.40
CA ARG A 306 21.13 7.56 20.36
C ARG A 306 21.06 8.55 21.52
N ASP A 307 22.10 8.64 22.34
CA ASP A 307 22.26 9.76 23.27
C ASP A 307 22.58 11.05 22.50
N LEU A 308 21.76 12.08 22.74
CA LEU A 308 21.99 13.43 22.25
C LEU A 308 22.78 14.24 23.28
N PHE A 309 23.72 15.05 22.79
CA PHE A 309 24.52 15.97 23.60
C PHE A 309 25.04 17.13 22.73
N LEU A 310 25.53 18.20 23.36
CA LEU A 310 26.24 19.25 22.64
C LEU A 310 27.68 18.80 22.36
N LYS A 311 28.03 18.55 21.09
CA LYS A 311 29.40 18.23 20.72
C LYS A 311 30.22 19.51 20.64
N VAL A 312 31.27 19.61 21.47
CA VAL A 312 32.21 20.74 21.48
C VAL A 312 33.58 20.27 21.01
N ILE A 313 33.99 20.72 19.83
CA ILE A 313 35.29 20.45 19.22
C ILE A 313 36.20 21.64 19.55
N ARG A 314 37.17 21.43 20.43
CA ARG A 314 38.03 22.48 20.97
C ARG A 314 39.28 22.69 20.13
N ASN A 315 39.86 23.89 20.24
CA ASN A 315 41.12 24.26 19.59
C ASN A 315 41.08 24.13 18.06
N VAL A 316 39.94 24.44 17.43
CA VAL A 316 39.83 24.44 15.98
C VAL A 316 40.64 25.62 15.43
N ASP A 317 41.40 25.37 14.37
CA ASP A 317 42.23 26.37 13.71
C ASP A 317 41.35 27.51 13.14
N PRO A 318 41.48 28.76 13.63
CA PRO A 318 40.70 29.89 13.14
C PRO A 318 40.91 30.19 11.66
N ALA A 319 42.00 29.71 11.06
CA ALA A 319 42.29 29.84 9.64
C ALA A 319 41.53 28.82 8.76
N THR A 320 40.74 27.91 9.36
CA THR A 320 39.98 26.89 8.62
C THR A 320 39.01 27.55 7.62
N PRO A 321 39.10 27.25 6.32
CA PRO A 321 38.18 27.77 5.32
C PRO A 321 36.72 27.42 5.64
N GLY A 322 35.84 28.41 5.51
CA GLY A 322 34.40 28.23 5.77
C GLY A 322 34.03 27.95 7.23
N LEU A 323 34.92 28.22 8.19
CA LEU A 323 34.65 28.05 9.63
C LEU A 323 33.41 28.83 10.11
N ASN A 324 33.18 30.02 9.55
CA ASN A 324 32.05 30.89 9.89
C ASN A 324 30.90 30.83 8.84
N SER A 325 30.93 29.86 7.92
CA SER A 325 29.84 29.66 6.96
C SER A 325 28.57 29.17 7.67
N ALA A 326 27.40 29.47 7.10
CA ALA A 326 26.15 28.86 7.55
C ALA A 326 26.18 27.35 7.30
N GLY A 327 26.00 26.55 8.35
CA GLY A 327 26.06 25.09 8.30
C GLY A 327 25.41 24.44 9.51
N ASN A 328 25.85 23.22 9.82
CA ASN A 328 25.38 22.43 10.96
C ASN A 328 26.25 22.64 12.22
N TRP A 329 26.84 23.83 12.39
CA TRP A 329 27.61 24.20 13.58
C TRP A 329 27.55 25.70 13.86
N ILE A 330 27.98 26.10 15.06
CA ILE A 330 28.36 27.47 15.38
C ILE A 330 29.78 27.50 15.95
N THR A 331 30.39 28.68 15.99
CA THR A 331 31.71 28.89 16.59
C THR A 331 31.59 29.63 17.91
N ARG A 332 32.38 29.24 18.90
CA ARG A 332 32.52 29.95 20.19
C ARG A 332 33.99 30.30 20.43
N ASN A 333 34.25 31.58 20.70
CA ASN A 333 35.56 32.01 21.18
C ASN A 333 35.67 31.68 22.66
N GLU A 334 36.71 30.95 23.04
CA GLU A 334 37.00 30.59 24.42
C GLU A 334 37.79 31.71 25.13
N SER A 335 37.79 31.69 26.46
CA SER A 335 38.45 32.72 27.27
C SER A 335 39.98 32.74 27.14
N ASP A 336 40.58 31.64 26.68
CA ASP A 336 42.01 31.51 26.39
C ASP A 336 42.39 31.96 24.96
N GLY A 337 41.43 32.44 24.17
CA GLY A 337 41.62 32.88 22.79
C GLY A 337 41.56 31.77 21.74
N SER A 338 41.35 30.51 22.16
CA SER A 338 41.07 29.42 21.23
C SER A 338 39.64 29.50 20.68
N VAL A 339 39.41 28.81 19.55
CA VAL A 339 38.08 28.71 18.93
C VAL A 339 37.57 27.28 19.07
N SER A 340 36.32 27.16 19.51
CA SER A 340 35.59 25.90 19.57
C SER A 340 34.48 25.87 18.52
N VAL A 341 34.23 24.71 17.95
CA VAL A 341 33.06 24.43 17.11
C VAL A 341 32.03 23.65 17.93
N LEU A 342 30.78 24.10 17.88
CA LEU A 342 29.65 23.52 18.60
C LEU A 342 28.64 22.97 17.59
N THR A 343 28.21 21.72 17.76
CA THR A 343 27.21 21.06 16.90
C THR A 343 26.39 20.04 17.71
N LEU A 344 25.35 19.44 17.11
CA LEU A 344 24.62 18.34 17.72
C LEU A 344 25.51 17.08 17.71
N GLY A 345 25.72 16.52 18.89
CA GLY A 345 26.36 15.23 19.10
C GLY A 345 25.33 14.11 19.18
N GLN A 346 25.62 12.99 18.51
CA GLN A 346 24.81 11.78 18.51
C GLN A 346 25.71 10.56 18.64
N ARG A 347 25.46 9.72 19.64
CA ARG A 347 26.18 8.44 19.82
C ARG A 347 25.20 7.34 20.21
N ILE A 348 25.45 6.10 19.77
CA ILE A 348 24.66 4.94 20.20
C ILE A 348 24.65 4.89 21.73
N VAL A 349 23.49 4.63 22.33
CA VAL A 349 23.38 4.49 23.79
C VAL A 349 24.38 3.44 24.30
N LYS A 350 25.06 3.77 25.40
CA LYS A 350 26.19 2.98 25.88
C LYS A 350 25.80 1.54 26.17
N GLU A 351 24.59 1.34 26.70
CA GLU A 351 24.01 0.03 27.00
C GLU A 351 24.04 -0.92 25.79
N VAL A 352 23.65 -0.43 24.61
CA VAL A 352 23.70 -1.19 23.35
C VAL A 352 25.14 -1.51 22.95
N THR A 353 26.03 -0.51 22.98
CA THR A 353 27.43 -0.75 22.55
C THR A 353 28.20 -1.69 23.48
N ASP A 354 27.95 -1.59 24.78
CA ASP A 354 28.59 -2.45 25.78
C ASP A 354 28.10 -3.90 25.63
N GLU A 355 26.79 -4.10 25.45
CA GLU A 355 26.22 -5.45 25.29
C GLU A 355 26.62 -6.08 23.96
N TYR A 356 26.55 -5.33 22.85
CA TYR A 356 26.99 -5.79 21.54
C TYR A 356 28.45 -6.24 21.57
N ARG A 357 29.33 -5.46 22.20
CA ARG A 357 30.73 -5.82 22.35
C ARG A 357 30.91 -7.04 23.26
N ALA A 358 30.19 -7.11 24.39
CA ALA A 358 30.29 -8.20 25.36
C ALA A 358 29.86 -9.56 24.78
N LYS A 359 28.89 -9.56 23.86
CA LYS A 359 28.30 -10.77 23.27
C LYS A 359 28.95 -11.20 21.97
N SER A 360 29.71 -10.31 21.36
CA SER A 360 30.40 -10.60 20.12
C SER A 360 31.73 -11.31 20.35
N VAL A 361 32.15 -12.07 19.35
CA VAL A 361 33.54 -12.50 19.23
C VAL A 361 34.34 -11.30 18.73
N VAL A 362 35.07 -10.65 19.64
CA VAL A 362 35.87 -9.47 19.31
C VAL A 362 37.22 -9.90 18.73
N SER A 363 37.52 -9.40 17.53
CA SER A 363 38.85 -9.48 16.93
C SER A 363 39.40 -8.08 16.67
N SER A 364 40.73 -7.94 16.70
CA SER A 364 41.40 -6.65 16.50
C SER A 364 42.36 -6.76 15.31
N PRO A 365 41.90 -6.45 14.08
CA PRO A 365 42.78 -6.33 12.93
C PRO A 365 43.98 -5.42 13.25
N ALA A 366 45.17 -5.82 12.80
CA ALA A 366 46.39 -5.08 13.08
C ALA A 366 46.31 -3.66 12.51
N ALA A 367 46.88 -2.69 13.24
CA ALA A 367 47.01 -1.33 12.74
C ALA A 367 47.83 -1.34 11.44
N VAL A 368 47.34 -0.65 10.42
CA VAL A 368 47.92 -0.68 9.08
C VAL A 368 47.92 0.71 8.47
N ALA A 369 48.93 1.01 7.66
CA ALA A 369 48.99 2.21 6.85
C ALA A 369 48.88 1.80 5.37
N LEU A 370 47.83 2.28 4.71
CA LEU A 370 47.46 1.91 3.36
C LEU A 370 47.60 3.11 2.43
N THR A 371 47.91 2.84 1.17
CA THR A 371 48.00 3.83 0.08
C THR A 371 46.79 3.75 -0.85
N GLY A 372 46.53 4.83 -1.60
CA GLY A 372 45.44 4.92 -2.57
C GLY A 372 45.39 3.80 -3.63
N SER A 373 46.48 3.07 -3.84
CA SER A 373 46.58 1.99 -4.84
C SER A 373 46.16 0.61 -4.36
N GLU A 374 45.83 0.44 -3.08
CA GLU A 374 45.64 -0.90 -2.50
C GLU A 374 44.23 -1.48 -2.70
N GLY A 375 43.21 -0.64 -2.93
CA GLY A 375 41.85 -1.11 -3.17
C GLY A 375 41.24 -1.77 -1.93
N PHE A 376 40.75 -3.00 -2.09
CA PHE A 376 40.13 -3.77 -1.00
C PHE A 376 41.13 -4.74 -0.36
N VAL A 377 41.34 -4.60 0.95
CA VAL A 377 42.20 -5.47 1.75
C VAL A 377 41.34 -6.17 2.83
N PRO A 378 40.99 -7.46 2.63
CA PRO A 378 40.14 -8.18 3.58
C PRO A 378 40.82 -8.33 4.95
N PHE A 379 40.04 -8.29 6.02
CA PHE A 379 40.55 -8.63 7.35
C PHE A 379 41.02 -10.09 7.42
N ALA A 380 42.03 -10.35 8.24
CA ALA A 380 42.48 -11.72 8.51
C ALA A 380 41.39 -12.56 9.19
N THR A 381 40.56 -11.94 10.03
CA THR A 381 39.37 -12.53 10.63
C THR A 381 38.13 -11.95 9.97
N GLN A 382 37.26 -12.81 9.45
CA GLN A 382 36.02 -12.44 8.79
C GLN A 382 34.82 -12.70 9.70
N PRO A 383 33.70 -11.95 9.55
CA PRO A 383 32.45 -12.25 10.23
C PRO A 383 31.94 -13.65 9.88
N THR A 384 31.22 -14.27 10.82
CA THR A 384 30.57 -15.57 10.61
C THR A 384 29.14 -15.44 10.06
N GLY A 385 28.58 -14.24 10.06
CA GLY A 385 27.25 -13.94 9.55
C GLY A 385 27.08 -12.47 9.17
N ARG A 386 25.83 -12.03 9.06
CA ARG A 386 25.46 -10.65 8.69
C ARG A 386 25.17 -9.76 9.88
N TYR A 387 25.72 -10.10 11.04
CA TYR A 387 25.49 -9.41 12.29
C TYR A 387 26.85 -9.12 12.89
N TYR A 388 27.35 -7.90 12.71
CA TYR A 388 28.65 -7.49 13.23
C TYR A 388 28.79 -5.97 13.32
N ALA A 389 29.74 -5.52 14.12
CA ALA A 389 30.12 -4.11 14.18
C ALA A 389 31.61 -3.92 13.88
N ILE A 390 31.96 -2.80 13.26
CA ILE A 390 33.34 -2.35 13.06
C ILE A 390 33.52 -1.04 13.79
N LYS A 391 34.55 -0.93 14.62
CA LYS A 391 34.97 0.33 15.23
C LYS A 391 36.40 0.62 14.85
N ALA A 392 36.71 1.83 14.41
CA ALA A 392 38.07 2.17 13.97
C ALA A 392 38.35 3.67 13.98
N THR A 393 39.65 3.99 14.02
CA THR A 393 40.18 5.36 13.93
C THR A 393 41.08 5.48 12.70
N LEU A 394 40.70 6.36 11.77
CA LEU A 394 41.44 6.66 10.55
C LEU A 394 42.16 8.00 10.70
N THR A 395 43.42 8.05 10.26
CA THR A 395 44.24 9.28 10.27
C THR A 395 45.02 9.40 8.97
N TRP A 396 44.88 10.53 8.29
CA TRP A 396 45.64 10.85 7.08
C TRP A 396 46.97 11.49 7.45
N LYS A 397 48.08 10.91 6.98
CA LYS A 397 49.43 11.41 7.27
C LYS A 397 50.02 12.08 6.03
N GLY A 398 50.62 13.26 6.22
CA GLY A 398 51.53 13.86 5.23
C GLY A 398 50.93 14.84 4.22
N SER A 399 49.62 15.14 4.28
CA SER A 399 49.03 16.25 3.53
C SER A 399 48.15 17.09 4.44
N THR A 400 48.33 18.41 4.43
CA THR A 400 47.37 19.38 5.01
C THR A 400 46.32 19.81 3.99
N VAL A 401 46.40 19.29 2.76
CA VAL A 401 45.51 19.61 1.64
C VAL A 401 44.54 18.44 1.43
N PRO A 402 43.24 18.60 1.75
CA PRO A 402 42.25 17.53 1.62
C PRO A 402 42.13 16.92 0.21
N SER A 403 42.45 17.67 -0.85
CA SER A 403 42.39 17.19 -2.24
C SER A 403 43.37 16.07 -2.56
N ASP A 404 44.47 15.96 -1.81
CA ASP A 404 45.57 15.02 -2.08
C ASP A 404 45.48 13.77 -1.17
N MET A 405 44.43 13.69 -0.36
CA MET A 405 44.21 12.60 0.58
C MET A 405 43.49 11.43 -0.11
N PRO A 406 43.93 10.17 0.12
CA PRO A 406 43.20 9.00 -0.36
C PRO A 406 41.79 8.93 0.23
N ILE A 407 40.86 8.38 -0.53
CA ILE A 407 39.52 8.03 -0.06
C ILE A 407 39.65 6.71 0.71
N ALA A 408 39.08 6.63 1.92
CA ALA A 408 39.33 5.48 2.78
C ALA A 408 38.15 5.15 3.71
N GLY A 409 38.03 3.86 4.03
CA GLY A 409 37.04 3.34 4.96
C GLY A 409 36.99 1.81 4.93
N PHE A 410 35.79 1.25 4.87
CA PHE A 410 35.56 -0.19 5.00
C PHE A 410 34.60 -0.69 3.93
N ARG A 411 34.82 -1.92 3.47
CA ARG A 411 33.84 -2.65 2.66
C ARG A 411 33.14 -3.68 3.52
N VAL A 412 31.82 -3.77 3.44
CA VAL A 412 30.98 -4.67 4.23
C VAL A 412 30.10 -5.56 3.34
N LEU A 413 29.63 -6.66 3.93
CA LEU A 413 28.82 -7.71 3.30
C LEU A 413 29.37 -8.15 1.92
N ALA A 414 30.68 -8.35 1.86
CA ALA A 414 31.40 -8.57 0.62
C ALA A 414 31.44 -10.05 0.20
N SER A 415 31.27 -10.27 -1.10
CA SER A 415 31.65 -11.46 -1.86
C SER A 415 32.23 -11.03 -3.21
N ASP A 416 32.50 -11.98 -4.10
CA ASP A 416 32.99 -11.68 -5.45
C ASP A 416 31.98 -10.89 -6.32
N SER A 417 30.71 -10.84 -5.93
CA SER A 417 29.62 -10.26 -6.75
C SER A 417 28.74 -9.25 -6.03
N GLU A 418 28.82 -9.16 -4.71
CA GLU A 418 28.03 -8.21 -3.91
C GLU A 418 28.91 -7.59 -2.83
N TRP A 419 28.80 -6.27 -2.61
CA TRP A 419 29.46 -5.57 -1.51
C TRP A 419 28.87 -4.18 -1.32
N THR A 420 29.20 -3.54 -0.20
CA THR A 420 28.90 -2.12 0.04
C THR A 420 30.16 -1.44 0.58
N ASP A 421 30.57 -0.33 -0.03
CA ASP A 421 31.73 0.44 0.41
C ASP A 421 31.28 1.63 1.27
N ILE A 422 31.92 1.79 2.42
CA ILE A 422 31.69 2.88 3.36
C ILE A 422 32.97 3.70 3.40
N LEU A 423 32.96 4.87 2.79
CA LEU A 423 34.18 5.62 2.48
C LEU A 423 34.05 7.07 2.91
N PHE A 424 35.13 7.63 3.46
CA PHE A 424 35.26 9.07 3.65
C PHE A 424 36.10 9.66 2.51
N GLN A 425 35.61 10.75 1.92
CA GLN A 425 36.25 11.50 0.85
C GLN A 425 36.67 12.88 1.39
N PRO A 426 37.94 13.08 1.80
CA PRO A 426 38.38 14.32 2.41
C PRO A 426 38.22 15.55 1.50
N ALA A 427 38.43 15.39 0.19
CA ALA A 427 38.35 16.48 -0.78
C ALA A 427 36.95 17.13 -0.88
N ASN A 428 35.90 16.30 -0.72
CA ASN A 428 34.51 16.74 -0.81
C ASN A 428 33.87 16.93 0.56
N GLU A 429 34.59 16.54 1.64
CA GLU A 429 34.07 16.51 3.00
C GLU A 429 32.81 15.64 3.12
N THR A 430 32.82 14.48 2.46
CA THR A 430 31.67 13.56 2.43
C THR A 430 32.02 12.19 2.96
N LEU A 431 31.17 11.66 3.83
CA LEU A 431 31.06 10.24 4.14
C LEU A 431 30.03 9.62 3.21
N ILE A 432 30.36 8.51 2.56
CA ILE A 432 29.47 7.83 1.62
C ILE A 432 29.24 6.37 1.99
N ALA A 433 28.05 5.87 1.67
CA ALA A 433 27.77 4.44 1.58
C ALA A 433 27.42 4.11 0.12
N ASP A 434 28.38 3.54 -0.61
CA ASP A 434 28.22 3.12 -2.00
C ASP A 434 27.54 1.76 -2.06
N ARG A 435 26.27 1.80 -2.49
CA ARG A 435 25.39 0.64 -2.58
C ARG A 435 25.19 0.14 -4.00
N THR A 436 26.00 0.62 -4.96
CA THR A 436 25.87 0.23 -6.38
C THR A 436 26.04 -1.27 -6.64
N HIS A 437 26.69 -1.98 -5.72
CA HIS A 437 26.94 -3.41 -5.78
C HIS A 437 26.32 -4.17 -4.59
N ASN A 438 25.37 -3.58 -3.86
CA ASN A 438 24.89 -4.15 -2.59
C ASN A 438 24.09 -5.46 -2.73
N SER A 439 23.48 -5.71 -3.89
CA SER A 439 22.62 -6.87 -4.11
C SER A 439 22.54 -7.26 -5.58
N LEU A 440 22.44 -8.56 -5.86
CA LEU A 440 22.03 -9.11 -7.16
C LEU A 440 20.53 -8.92 -7.44
N ILE A 441 19.73 -8.57 -6.42
CA ILE A 441 18.29 -8.36 -6.56
C ILE A 441 18.04 -6.92 -7.01
N ALA A 442 17.74 -6.76 -8.31
CA ALA A 442 17.64 -5.46 -8.96
C ALA A 442 16.42 -4.60 -8.54
N SER A 443 15.48 -5.12 -7.74
CA SER A 443 14.31 -4.36 -7.30
C SER A 443 14.59 -3.43 -6.12
N TYR A 444 15.70 -3.65 -5.40
CA TYR A 444 16.10 -2.76 -4.30
C TYR A 444 16.89 -1.57 -4.81
N GLY A 445 16.80 -0.45 -4.09
CA GLY A 445 17.57 0.75 -4.42
C GLY A 445 19.09 0.52 -4.36
N THR A 446 19.80 1.27 -5.19
CA THR A 446 21.26 1.24 -5.33
C THR A 446 21.89 2.63 -5.17
N GLN A 447 21.10 3.60 -4.69
CA GLN A 447 21.55 4.98 -4.54
C GLN A 447 22.74 5.05 -3.56
N ILE A 448 23.70 5.92 -3.88
CA ILE A 448 24.82 6.19 -2.98
C ILE A 448 24.32 7.15 -1.90
N GLU A 449 24.45 6.75 -0.64
CA GLU A 449 24.13 7.64 0.47
C GLU A 449 25.30 8.58 0.73
N VAL A 450 25.01 9.85 1.01
CA VAL A 450 26.04 10.89 1.18
C VAL A 450 25.72 11.72 2.43
N ALA A 451 26.67 11.80 3.35
CA ALA A 451 26.64 12.68 4.50
C ALA A 451 27.78 13.70 4.44
N MET A 452 27.47 14.97 4.67
CA MET A 452 28.51 15.99 4.84
C MET A 452 29.19 15.81 6.21
N LEU A 453 30.51 15.77 6.22
CA LEU A 453 31.33 15.62 7.42
C LEU A 453 32.68 16.32 7.22
N ARG A 454 32.93 17.36 8.03
CA ARG A 454 34.23 18.03 8.09
C ARG A 454 35.11 17.41 9.16
N LEU A 455 36.36 17.12 8.81
CA LEU A 455 37.42 16.82 9.78
C LEU A 455 38.14 18.12 10.12
N TRP A 456 37.93 18.61 11.34
CA TRP A 456 38.41 19.94 11.74
C TRP A 456 39.94 19.95 11.92
N PRO A 457 40.66 20.95 11.38
CA PRO A 457 42.04 21.19 11.77
C PRO A 457 42.11 21.62 13.24
N ILE A 458 42.84 20.86 14.06
CA ILE A 458 43.01 21.09 15.49
C ILE A 458 44.42 21.64 15.76
N LEU A 459 44.50 22.74 16.49
CA LEU A 459 45.75 23.36 16.90
C LEU A 459 46.34 22.67 18.13
N SER A 460 47.64 22.35 18.02
CA SER A 460 48.49 21.97 19.14
C SER A 460 49.74 22.85 19.11
N GLY A 461 49.74 23.91 19.92
CA GLY A 461 50.73 24.99 19.81
C GLY A 461 50.60 25.72 18.46
N ASN A 462 51.68 25.78 17.68
CA ASN A 462 51.69 26.39 16.34
C ASN A 462 51.46 25.37 15.21
N THR A 463 51.14 24.11 15.53
CA THR A 463 50.94 23.05 14.53
C THR A 463 49.46 22.75 14.39
N SER A 464 48.96 22.78 13.15
CA SER A 464 47.58 22.42 12.79
C SER A 464 47.56 20.98 12.25
N THR A 465 46.76 20.11 12.87
CA THR A 465 46.62 18.71 12.47
C THR A 465 45.16 18.39 12.24
N ILE A 466 44.84 17.74 11.12
CA ILE A 466 43.47 17.35 10.80
C ILE A 466 42.99 16.30 11.80
N GLN A 467 41.76 16.49 12.30
CA GLN A 467 41.09 15.57 13.20
C GLN A 467 41.02 14.15 12.61
N SER A 468 41.28 13.14 13.43
CA SER A 468 41.04 11.74 13.05
C SER A 468 39.57 11.47 12.79
N LEU A 469 39.27 10.54 11.88
CA LEU A 469 37.93 10.03 11.66
C LEU A 469 37.70 8.79 12.52
N ASN A 470 36.80 8.88 13.49
CA ASN A 470 36.32 7.74 14.26
C ASN A 470 35.06 7.20 13.59
N LEU A 471 35.08 5.95 13.15
CA LEU A 471 33.95 5.26 12.55
C LEU A 471 33.44 4.15 13.46
N THR A 472 32.12 4.07 13.59
CA THR A 472 31.41 2.89 14.08
C THR A 472 30.40 2.47 13.02
N ILE A 473 30.50 1.24 12.52
CA ILE A 473 29.62 0.68 11.50
C ILE A 473 28.91 -0.51 12.12
N ILE A 474 27.58 -0.51 12.09
CA ILE A 474 26.74 -1.61 12.56
C ILE A 474 26.09 -2.26 11.35
N VAL A 475 26.33 -3.57 11.18
CA VAL A 475 25.67 -4.40 10.18
C VAL A 475 24.72 -5.33 10.92
N ASP A 476 23.42 -5.08 10.77
CA ASP A 476 22.34 -5.91 11.34
C ASP A 476 21.46 -6.45 10.20
N ASN A 477 21.95 -7.55 9.62
CA ASN A 477 21.42 -8.22 8.45
C ASN A 477 21.29 -7.31 7.22
N SER A 478 20.20 -6.56 7.14
CA SER A 478 19.94 -5.60 6.06
C SER A 478 20.04 -4.14 6.51
N ALA A 479 19.96 -3.86 7.81
CA ALA A 479 20.17 -2.54 8.34
C ALA A 479 21.68 -2.25 8.42
N LEU A 480 22.08 -1.10 7.88
CA LEU A 480 23.43 -0.58 7.97
C LEU A 480 23.37 0.80 8.63
N GLU A 481 23.98 0.94 9.81
CA GLU A 481 24.09 2.24 10.49
C GLU A 481 25.57 2.62 10.64
N ILE A 482 25.93 3.82 10.18
CA ILE A 482 27.29 4.33 10.15
C ILE A 482 27.35 5.61 10.97
N TYR A 483 28.22 5.65 11.96
CA TYR A 483 28.43 6.78 12.86
C TYR A 483 29.85 7.30 12.70
N ALA A 484 29.98 8.59 12.44
CA ALA A 484 31.26 9.25 12.25
C ALA A 484 31.44 10.43 13.21
N ASN A 485 32.48 10.36 14.04
CA ASN A 485 32.88 11.40 15.01
C ASN A 485 31.78 11.86 15.99
N ASP A 486 30.74 11.04 16.18
CA ASP A 486 29.49 11.37 16.91
C ASP A 486 28.71 12.56 16.30
N VAL A 487 28.88 12.85 15.01
CA VAL A 487 28.25 14.01 14.33
C VAL A 487 27.44 13.55 13.13
N ALA A 488 28.06 12.86 12.18
CA ALA A 488 27.38 12.38 10.98
C ALA A 488 26.89 10.94 11.18
N VAL A 489 25.63 10.71 10.82
CA VAL A 489 25.00 9.38 10.85
C VAL A 489 24.38 9.07 9.50
N ILE A 490 24.61 7.87 8.98
CA ILE A 490 23.93 7.32 7.81
C ILE A 490 23.27 6.01 8.22
N THR A 491 21.94 5.96 8.17
CA THR A 491 21.16 4.73 8.21
C THR A 491 20.77 4.34 6.80
N THR A 492 20.99 3.10 6.38
CA THR A 492 20.55 2.64 5.05
C THR A 492 20.27 1.14 5.03
N ARG A 493 19.90 0.63 3.86
CA ARG A 493 19.51 -0.76 3.63
C ARG A 493 20.41 -1.44 2.61
N ILE A 494 20.82 -2.66 2.91
CA ILE A 494 21.63 -3.51 2.04
C ILE A 494 21.05 -4.92 2.01
N TYR A 495 20.78 -5.47 0.82
CA TYR A 495 20.09 -6.77 0.71
C TYR A 495 20.86 -7.78 -0.13
N PRO A 496 22.11 -8.11 0.20
CA PRO A 496 22.86 -9.09 -0.57
C PRO A 496 22.13 -10.43 -0.58
N TRP A 497 22.04 -11.04 -1.76
CA TRP A 497 21.35 -12.31 -1.98
C TRP A 497 22.19 -13.49 -1.55
N LEU A 498 23.49 -13.47 -1.83
CA LEU A 498 24.36 -14.62 -1.62
C LEU A 498 24.65 -14.80 -0.13
N SER A 499 24.55 -16.04 0.35
CA SER A 499 24.92 -16.38 1.73
C SER A 499 26.41 -16.12 2.00
N ALA A 500 27.24 -16.09 0.95
CA ALA A 500 28.68 -15.81 1.02
C ALA A 500 29.00 -14.31 1.17
N SER A 501 28.04 -13.42 0.93
CA SER A 501 28.20 -11.96 1.04
C SER A 501 28.19 -11.53 2.51
N ILE A 502 29.24 -11.91 3.23
CA ILE A 502 29.45 -11.64 4.67
C ILE A 502 30.82 -11.01 4.94
N GLY A 503 31.69 -10.94 3.93
CA GLY A 503 33.07 -10.49 4.09
C GLY A 503 33.20 -9.01 4.46
N THR A 504 34.33 -8.65 5.04
CA THR A 504 34.66 -7.29 5.43
C THR A 504 36.17 -7.00 5.39
N GLY A 505 36.53 -5.74 5.24
CA GLY A 505 37.94 -5.32 5.17
C GLY A 505 38.14 -3.83 4.98
N PHE A 506 39.40 -3.43 4.92
CA PHE A 506 39.80 -2.07 4.58
C PHE A 506 39.50 -1.78 3.11
N SER A 507 39.06 -0.57 2.80
CA SER A 507 38.84 -0.11 1.44
C SER A 507 39.51 1.25 1.27
N VAL A 508 40.43 1.35 0.31
CA VAL A 508 41.18 2.58 0.02
C VAL A 508 41.23 2.80 -1.48
N LEU A 509 40.89 4.02 -1.91
CA LEU A 509 40.90 4.44 -3.30
C LEU A 509 41.81 5.67 -3.47
N PRO A 510 42.28 5.95 -4.70
CA PRO A 510 43.05 7.15 -4.98
C PRO A 510 42.29 8.44 -4.63
N PRO A 511 42.99 9.56 -4.40
CA PRO A 511 42.35 10.86 -4.25
C PRO A 511 41.49 11.20 -5.49
N ALA A 512 40.42 11.98 -5.28
CA ALA A 512 39.45 12.31 -6.34
C ALA A 512 40.08 13.06 -7.55
N ASN A 513 41.20 13.76 -7.34
CA ASN A 513 41.94 14.45 -8.40
C ASN A 513 42.89 13.54 -9.19
N GLY A 514 43.05 12.27 -8.80
CA GLY A 514 43.93 11.29 -9.44
C GLY A 514 45.43 11.54 -9.23
N VAL A 515 45.81 12.52 -8.40
CA VAL A 515 47.20 12.96 -8.19
C VAL A 515 47.56 12.81 -6.71
N GLY A 516 48.32 11.76 -6.36
CA GLY A 516 48.91 11.60 -5.03
C GLY A 516 48.92 10.16 -4.51
N ASN A 517 50.00 9.79 -3.79
CA ASN A 517 50.15 8.54 -3.03
C ASN A 517 50.13 8.84 -1.52
N GLY A 518 49.19 9.66 -1.05
CA GLY A 518 49.01 9.92 0.38
C GLY A 518 48.69 8.62 1.13
N ASN A 519 49.03 8.57 2.43
CA ASN A 519 48.78 7.38 3.26
C ASN A 519 47.68 7.65 4.29
N VAL A 520 46.80 6.68 4.46
CA VAL A 520 45.81 6.63 5.54
C VAL A 520 46.23 5.54 6.54
N SER A 521 46.24 5.86 7.83
CA SER A 521 46.50 4.90 8.90
C SER A 521 45.18 4.47 9.54
N PHE A 522 44.92 3.17 9.56
CA PHE A 522 43.84 2.53 10.30
C PHE A 522 44.39 2.04 11.64
N THR A 523 43.80 2.52 12.72
CA THR A 523 44.21 2.21 14.10
C THR A 523 42.98 1.91 14.96
N GLN A 524 43.19 1.27 16.11
CA GLN A 524 42.11 0.92 17.05
C GLN A 524 40.95 0.17 16.38
N VAL A 525 41.26 -0.72 15.43
CA VAL A 525 40.27 -1.47 14.68
C VAL A 525 39.77 -2.62 15.53
N GLU A 526 38.47 -2.67 15.78
CA GLU A 526 37.78 -3.81 16.38
C GLU A 526 36.68 -4.29 15.42
N LEU A 527 36.60 -5.61 15.24
CA LEU A 527 35.48 -6.29 14.60
C LEU A 527 34.75 -7.09 15.69
N TRP A 528 33.48 -6.79 15.90
CA TRP A 528 32.59 -7.46 16.84
C TRP A 528 31.68 -8.40 16.04
N ASP A 529 32.03 -9.69 15.96
CA ASP A 529 31.26 -10.67 15.18
C ASP A 529 30.16 -11.34 16.01
N GLY A 530 28.97 -11.44 15.44
CA GLY A 530 27.79 -12.07 16.02
C GLY A 530 26.70 -11.05 16.33
N LEU A 531 27.03 -10.00 17.10
CA LEU A 531 26.07 -9.16 17.84
C LEU A 531 25.08 -10.03 18.65
N GLU A 532 24.44 -9.49 19.69
CA GLU A 532 23.40 -10.29 20.32
C GLU A 532 22.11 -10.21 19.51
N LEU A 533 21.73 -11.33 18.89
CA LEU A 533 20.33 -11.56 18.52
C LEU A 533 19.55 -11.45 19.83
N LEU A 534 18.61 -10.49 19.94
CA LEU A 534 17.53 -10.52 20.94
C LEU A 534 17.24 -11.98 21.28
N PRO A 535 17.09 -12.40 22.56
CA PRO A 535 16.55 -13.72 22.84
C PRO A 535 15.22 -13.72 22.11
N ARG A 536 15.20 -14.38 20.93
CA ARG A 536 14.14 -14.20 19.95
C ARG A 536 12.86 -14.30 20.76
N LEU A 537 11.97 -13.31 20.64
CA LEU A 537 10.53 -13.55 20.75
C LEU A 537 10.36 -14.99 20.34
N LYS A 538 10.08 -15.89 21.31
CA LYS A 538 10.14 -17.33 21.04
C LYS A 538 9.39 -17.47 19.75
N VAL A 539 10.10 -17.76 18.64
CA VAL A 539 9.47 -18.34 17.48
C VAL A 539 8.89 -19.55 18.14
N HIS A 540 7.58 -19.54 18.44
CA HIS A 540 6.96 -20.64 19.13
C HIS A 540 7.40 -21.83 18.30
N PRO A 541 8.28 -22.69 18.83
CA PRO A 541 8.41 -23.98 18.23
C PRO A 541 6.98 -24.47 18.37
N VAL A 542 6.35 -24.83 17.26
CA VAL A 542 5.32 -25.84 17.32
C VAL A 542 5.87 -26.87 18.31
N VAL A 543 5.22 -26.99 19.46
CA VAL A 543 5.63 -27.90 20.52
C VAL A 543 5.51 -29.29 19.92
N GLY A 544 6.59 -29.73 19.28
CA GLY A 544 6.85 -31.12 19.02
C GLY A 544 7.16 -31.75 20.38
N PRO A 545 6.53 -32.88 20.73
CA PRO A 545 6.82 -33.55 21.99
C PRO A 545 8.27 -33.99 22.02
N GLN A 546 8.86 -33.86 23.21
CA GLN A 546 10.23 -34.20 23.55
C GLN A 546 10.61 -35.62 23.11
N HIS A 547 11.80 -35.71 22.51
CA HIS A 547 12.65 -36.90 22.32
C HIS A 547 11.93 -38.24 22.05
N MET A 548 11.66 -38.50 20.76
CA MET A 548 11.59 -39.86 20.23
C MET A 548 12.70 -40.05 19.18
N ASP A 549 13.38 -41.19 19.29
CA ASP A 549 14.51 -41.68 18.48
C ASP A 549 14.49 -41.24 17.00
N LEU A 550 15.56 -40.54 16.58
CA LEU A 550 15.74 -40.00 15.21
C LEU A 550 15.67 -41.09 14.12
N THR A 551 15.99 -42.33 14.48
CA THR A 551 15.94 -43.52 13.62
C THR A 551 14.52 -44.01 13.36
N PHE A 552 13.58 -43.82 14.29
CA PHE A 552 12.17 -44.20 14.10
C PHE A 552 11.43 -43.19 13.21
N GLN A 553 11.75 -41.89 13.31
CA GLN A 553 11.15 -40.84 12.49
C GLN A 553 11.56 -40.90 11.02
N LEU A 554 12.83 -41.22 10.73
CA LEU A 554 13.31 -41.45 9.36
C LEU A 554 12.63 -42.68 8.73
N LEU A 555 12.40 -43.74 9.50
CA LEU A 555 11.70 -44.94 9.02
C LEU A 555 10.21 -44.65 8.75
N VAL A 556 9.56 -43.89 9.62
CA VAL A 556 8.16 -43.46 9.45
C VAL A 556 8.02 -42.50 8.26
N LEU A 557 8.92 -41.54 8.05
CA LEU A 557 8.90 -40.65 6.88
C LEU A 557 9.16 -41.38 5.56
N VAL A 558 10.04 -42.37 5.54
CA VAL A 558 10.31 -43.19 4.34
C VAL A 558 9.15 -44.16 4.07
N VAL A 559 8.55 -44.78 5.09
CA VAL A 559 7.42 -45.72 4.94
C VAL A 559 6.12 -44.99 4.64
N PHE A 560 5.80 -43.88 5.32
CA PHE A 560 4.63 -43.06 5.01
C PHE A 560 4.82 -42.24 3.73
N GLY A 561 6.03 -41.76 3.45
CA GLY A 561 6.37 -41.12 2.17
C GLY A 561 6.28 -42.09 1.00
N GLY A 562 6.77 -43.31 1.16
CA GLY A 562 6.66 -44.39 0.18
C GLY A 562 5.22 -44.91 0.02
N ALA A 563 4.46 -45.04 1.10
CA ALA A 563 3.05 -45.42 1.05
C ALA A 563 2.19 -44.30 0.46
N ALA A 564 2.44 -43.03 0.79
CA ALA A 564 1.79 -41.89 0.17
C ALA A 564 2.13 -41.80 -1.33
N TRP A 565 3.39 -42.03 -1.70
CA TRP A 565 3.81 -42.10 -3.10
C TRP A 565 3.13 -43.27 -3.85
N LEU A 566 3.03 -44.46 -3.25
CA LEU A 566 2.33 -45.62 -3.83
C LEU A 566 0.82 -45.42 -3.92
N ILE A 567 0.18 -44.78 -2.93
CA ILE A 567 -1.25 -44.44 -2.94
C ILE A 567 -1.53 -43.38 -4.02
N VAL A 568 -0.68 -42.35 -4.11
CA VAL A 568 -0.76 -41.32 -5.15
C VAL A 568 -0.54 -41.95 -6.53
N GLN A 569 0.47 -42.81 -6.71
CA GLN A 569 0.71 -43.57 -7.94
C GLN A 569 -0.47 -44.47 -8.33
N ARG A 570 -1.08 -45.18 -7.37
CA ARG A 570 -2.28 -46.00 -7.62
C ARG A 570 -3.49 -45.16 -8.03
N GLN A 571 -3.73 -44.02 -7.37
CA GLN A 571 -4.81 -43.09 -7.74
C GLN A 571 -4.54 -42.38 -9.09
N TYR A 572 -3.27 -42.10 -9.40
CA TYR A 572 -2.84 -41.50 -10.66
C TYR A 572 -2.94 -42.50 -11.83
N SER A 573 -2.65 -43.78 -11.58
CA SER A 573 -2.74 -44.88 -12.57
C SER A 573 -4.18 -45.30 -12.87
N GLN A 574 -5.07 -45.33 -11.86
CA GLN A 574 -6.48 -45.72 -12.07
C GLN A 574 -7.32 -44.69 -12.84
N SER A 575 -6.87 -43.44 -12.98
CA SER A 575 -7.67 -42.36 -13.56
C SER A 575 -7.38 -42.01 -15.02
N ARG A 576 -6.36 -42.57 -15.68
CA ARG A 576 -6.01 -42.15 -17.06
C ARG A 576 -6.84 -42.78 -18.19
N GLY A 577 -7.52 -43.91 -17.96
CA GLY A 577 -8.13 -44.67 -19.07
C GLY A 577 -9.37 -44.03 -19.72
N MET A 578 -10.05 -43.10 -19.04
CA MET A 578 -11.34 -42.57 -19.50
C MET A 578 -11.51 -41.05 -19.27
N LEU A 579 -10.50 -40.34 -18.77
CA LEU A 579 -10.60 -38.88 -18.61
C LEU A 579 -10.43 -38.17 -19.97
N PRO A 580 -11.01 -36.97 -20.14
CA PRO A 580 -10.69 -36.13 -21.29
C PRO A 580 -9.16 -35.91 -21.41
N PRO A 581 -8.61 -35.83 -22.63
CA PRO A 581 -7.17 -35.61 -22.84
C PRO A 581 -6.72 -34.27 -22.25
N GLY A 582 -5.43 -34.07 -22.06
CA GLY A 582 -4.93 -32.79 -21.58
C GLY A 582 -3.46 -32.77 -21.23
N PRO A 583 -2.94 -31.58 -20.86
CA PRO A 583 -1.52 -31.38 -20.61
C PRO A 583 -1.02 -32.21 -19.43
N SER A 584 0.16 -32.81 -19.58
CA SER A 584 0.83 -33.51 -18.48
C SER A 584 1.31 -32.54 -17.41
N GLY A 585 1.09 -32.88 -16.14
CA GLY A 585 1.53 -32.11 -14.98
C GLY A 585 2.49 -32.90 -14.08
N HIS A 586 3.22 -32.18 -13.23
CA HIS A 586 4.07 -32.80 -12.22
C HIS A 586 3.23 -33.65 -11.26
N TRP A 587 3.74 -34.81 -10.83
CA TRP A 587 2.96 -35.76 -10.00
C TRP A 587 2.52 -35.19 -8.65
N LEU A 588 3.25 -34.22 -8.10
CA LEU A 588 2.94 -33.58 -6.81
C LEU A 588 2.15 -32.26 -6.94
N TRP A 589 2.47 -31.44 -7.95
CA TRP A 589 1.96 -30.06 -8.06
C TRP A 589 0.88 -29.92 -9.14
N GLY A 590 0.77 -30.91 -10.03
CA GLY A 590 -0.13 -30.87 -11.18
C GLY A 590 0.41 -30.04 -12.33
N THR A 591 -0.49 -29.60 -13.19
CA THR A 591 -0.20 -28.76 -14.36
C THR A 591 -0.19 -27.29 -13.94
N ALA A 592 0.88 -26.57 -14.31
CA ALA A 592 1.00 -25.15 -14.04
C ALA A 592 0.01 -24.34 -14.90
N ILE A 593 -0.72 -23.41 -14.28
CA ILE A 593 -1.65 -22.50 -14.96
C ILE A 593 -1.02 -21.10 -14.90
N PRO A 594 -0.96 -20.35 -16.02
CA PRO A 594 -0.45 -18.99 -15.99
C PRO A 594 -1.35 -18.09 -15.13
N LYS A 595 -0.72 -17.21 -14.35
CA LYS A 595 -1.43 -16.24 -13.48
C LYS A 595 -2.11 -15.13 -14.26
N ILE A 596 -1.66 -14.86 -15.49
CA ILE A 596 -2.16 -13.79 -16.36
C ILE A 596 -2.98 -14.43 -17.49
N HIS A 597 -4.23 -13.99 -17.63
CA HIS A 597 -5.17 -14.43 -18.67
C HIS A 597 -5.24 -15.96 -18.91
N PRO A 598 -5.52 -16.78 -17.87
CA PRO A 598 -5.53 -18.25 -17.98
C PRO A 598 -6.50 -18.80 -19.03
N HIS A 599 -7.59 -18.09 -19.31
CA HIS A 599 -8.57 -18.44 -20.34
C HIS A 599 -7.98 -18.54 -21.76
N ARG A 600 -6.92 -17.77 -22.07
CA ARG A 600 -6.21 -17.84 -23.35
C ARG A 600 -5.37 -19.10 -23.46
N LYS A 601 -4.69 -19.46 -22.36
CA LYS A 601 -3.90 -20.70 -22.31
C LYS A 601 -4.78 -21.94 -22.43
N PHE A 602 -5.96 -21.90 -21.84
CA PHE A 602 -6.95 -22.95 -22.01
C PHE A 602 -7.43 -23.05 -23.47
N GLU A 603 -7.60 -21.95 -24.21
CA GLU A 603 -7.91 -22.01 -25.64
C GLU A 603 -6.79 -22.69 -26.44
N GLU A 604 -5.52 -22.41 -26.14
CA GLU A 604 -4.40 -23.12 -26.76
C GLU A 604 -4.47 -24.64 -26.52
N TRP A 605 -4.76 -25.06 -25.29
CA TRP A 605 -4.91 -26.48 -24.97
C TRP A 605 -6.15 -27.11 -25.58
N ILE A 606 -7.26 -26.38 -25.70
CA ILE A 606 -8.45 -26.89 -26.38
C ILE A 606 -8.16 -27.11 -27.88
N LYS A 607 -7.37 -26.23 -28.52
CA LYS A 607 -6.91 -26.45 -29.90
C LYS A 607 -6.01 -27.70 -30.02
N GLU A 608 -5.18 -27.96 -29.01
CA GLU A 608 -4.22 -29.08 -29.03
C GLU A 608 -4.85 -30.43 -28.69
N TYR A 609 -5.66 -30.51 -27.64
CA TYR A 609 -6.14 -31.77 -27.06
C TYR A 609 -7.61 -32.07 -27.41
N GLY A 610 -8.38 -31.08 -27.86
CA GLY A 610 -9.77 -31.25 -28.29
C GLY A 610 -10.81 -30.52 -27.42
N PRO A 611 -12.11 -30.78 -27.65
CA PRO A 611 -13.21 -29.93 -27.19
C PRO A 611 -13.42 -29.88 -25.67
N VAL A 612 -12.94 -30.91 -24.97
CA VAL A 612 -12.94 -31.02 -23.51
C VAL A 612 -11.57 -31.52 -23.09
N ILE A 613 -10.93 -30.81 -22.17
CA ILE A 613 -9.63 -31.19 -21.62
C ILE A 613 -9.70 -31.44 -20.13
N SER A 614 -8.79 -32.26 -19.61
CA SER A 614 -8.62 -32.44 -18.17
C SER A 614 -7.16 -32.37 -17.72
N PHE A 615 -6.95 -31.81 -16.54
CA PHE A 615 -5.64 -31.79 -15.89
C PHE A 615 -5.80 -31.72 -14.37
N ARG A 616 -4.73 -32.01 -13.63
CA ARG A 616 -4.74 -31.97 -12.16
C ARG A 616 -4.03 -30.73 -11.64
N ARG A 617 -4.49 -30.23 -10.50
CA ARG A 617 -3.81 -29.21 -9.70
C ARG A 617 -3.84 -29.63 -8.24
N GLY A 618 -2.68 -29.98 -7.69
CA GLY A 618 -2.63 -30.70 -6.42
C GLY A 618 -3.51 -31.97 -6.47
N ARG A 619 -4.51 -32.07 -5.59
CA ARG A 619 -5.46 -33.20 -5.54
C ARG A 619 -6.71 -33.00 -6.41
N GLU A 620 -6.95 -31.78 -6.89
CA GLU A 620 -8.14 -31.42 -7.65
C GLU A 620 -7.99 -31.85 -9.11
N LEU A 621 -9.06 -32.44 -9.66
CA LEU A 621 -9.20 -32.69 -11.09
C LEU A 621 -10.03 -31.56 -11.70
N ILE A 622 -9.46 -30.88 -12.69
CA ILE A 622 -10.09 -29.77 -13.40
C ILE A 622 -10.37 -30.22 -14.84
N CYS A 623 -11.60 -30.02 -15.28
CA CYS A 623 -12.04 -30.20 -16.66
C CYS A 623 -12.39 -28.84 -17.27
N ILE A 624 -11.85 -28.53 -18.44
CA ILE A 624 -12.19 -27.31 -19.19
C ILE A 624 -12.95 -27.69 -20.44
N ILE A 625 -14.09 -27.04 -20.66
CA ILE A 625 -14.94 -27.21 -21.83
C ILE A 625 -14.78 -25.95 -22.69
N GLY A 626 -14.32 -26.13 -23.92
CA GLY A 626 -13.91 -25.02 -24.79
C GLY A 626 -14.59 -24.98 -26.16
N ARG A 627 -15.48 -25.91 -26.46
CA ARG A 627 -16.23 -25.95 -27.72
C ARG A 627 -17.73 -25.96 -27.49
N TYR A 628 -18.47 -25.45 -28.46
CA TYR A 628 -19.88 -25.08 -28.31
C TYR A 628 -20.77 -26.29 -28.02
N ASP A 629 -20.67 -27.36 -28.80
CA ASP A 629 -21.48 -28.57 -28.62
C ASP A 629 -21.19 -29.25 -27.28
N ALA A 630 -19.92 -29.32 -26.88
CA ALA A 630 -19.53 -29.83 -25.57
C ALA A 630 -20.11 -28.99 -24.43
N ALA A 631 -20.14 -27.66 -24.58
CA ALA A 631 -20.75 -26.76 -23.60
C ALA A 631 -22.28 -26.96 -23.52
N VAL A 632 -22.97 -27.12 -24.66
CA VAL A 632 -24.41 -27.42 -24.71
C VAL A 632 -24.69 -28.77 -24.04
N ASP A 633 -23.94 -29.81 -24.36
CA ASP A 633 -24.20 -31.15 -23.83
C ASP A 633 -23.88 -31.26 -22.34
N ILE A 634 -22.73 -30.73 -21.91
CA ILE A 634 -22.24 -30.93 -20.54
C ILE A 634 -22.74 -29.84 -19.59
N MET A 635 -22.70 -28.58 -20.00
CA MET A 635 -23.00 -27.46 -19.10
C MET A 635 -24.48 -27.07 -19.11
N GLU A 636 -25.18 -27.22 -20.25
CA GLU A 636 -26.62 -26.95 -20.34
C GLU A 636 -27.47 -28.20 -20.09
N LYS A 637 -27.38 -29.24 -20.94
CA LYS A 637 -28.23 -30.44 -20.82
C LYS A 637 -27.98 -31.19 -19.50
N GLU A 638 -26.71 -31.35 -19.12
CA GLU A 638 -26.31 -31.88 -17.81
C GLU A 638 -26.14 -30.77 -16.74
N GLY A 639 -26.75 -29.59 -16.93
CA GLY A 639 -26.60 -28.44 -16.03
C GLY A 639 -27.05 -28.68 -14.58
N GLY A 640 -27.92 -29.67 -14.34
CA GLY A 640 -28.25 -30.14 -12.98
C GLY A 640 -27.09 -30.88 -12.31
N SER A 641 -26.31 -31.59 -13.11
CA SER A 641 -25.19 -32.45 -12.71
C SER A 641 -23.94 -31.63 -12.42
N VAL A 642 -23.79 -30.46 -13.02
CA VAL A 642 -22.71 -29.48 -12.76
C VAL A 642 -23.19 -28.27 -11.95
N ALA A 643 -24.33 -28.35 -11.27
CA ALA A 643 -24.89 -27.20 -10.57
C ALA A 643 -24.12 -26.81 -9.30
N ASP A 644 -23.24 -27.66 -8.76
CA ASP A 644 -22.51 -27.36 -7.51
C ASP A 644 -21.30 -26.43 -7.72
N ARG A 645 -20.71 -25.92 -6.64
CA ARG A 645 -19.48 -25.12 -6.66
C ARG A 645 -18.34 -25.85 -5.95
N PRO A 646 -17.09 -25.74 -6.41
CA PRO A 646 -15.94 -26.16 -5.61
C PRO A 646 -15.85 -25.30 -4.35
N SER A 647 -15.27 -25.87 -3.28
CA SER A 647 -15.00 -25.11 -2.06
C SER A 647 -13.95 -24.04 -2.37
N SER A 648 -14.25 -22.80 -2.00
CA SER A 648 -13.32 -21.67 -2.10
C SER A 648 -13.14 -21.08 -0.71
N ILE A 649 -11.99 -21.35 -0.10
CA ILE A 649 -11.68 -20.89 1.25
C ILE A 649 -11.32 -19.40 1.21
N ALA A 650 -10.55 -18.97 0.20
CA ALA A 650 -10.12 -17.58 0.08
C ALA A 650 -11.31 -16.67 -0.27
N ALA A 651 -11.89 -16.81 -1.46
CA ALA A 651 -12.95 -15.91 -1.93
C ALA A 651 -14.32 -16.22 -1.30
N GLY A 652 -14.66 -17.50 -1.11
CA GLY A 652 -15.95 -17.93 -0.60
C GLY A 652 -16.08 -17.79 0.91
N ASP A 653 -15.32 -18.59 1.65
CA ASP A 653 -15.47 -18.70 3.11
C ASP A 653 -14.94 -17.47 3.83
N THR A 654 -13.77 -16.96 3.41
CA THR A 654 -13.07 -15.90 4.13
C THR A 654 -13.50 -14.51 3.69
N LEU A 655 -13.30 -14.16 2.41
CA LEU A 655 -13.59 -12.82 1.90
C LEU A 655 -15.09 -12.51 1.91
N SER A 656 -15.93 -13.51 1.62
CA SER A 656 -17.37 -13.31 1.50
C SER A 656 -18.17 -13.82 2.69
N GLY A 657 -17.52 -14.32 3.75
CA GLY A 657 -18.17 -14.93 4.92
C GLY A 657 -19.11 -16.09 4.58
N GLY A 658 -18.90 -16.76 3.43
CA GLY A 658 -19.80 -17.79 2.91
C GLY A 658 -21.19 -17.30 2.49
N MET A 659 -21.39 -15.99 2.25
CA MET A 659 -22.71 -15.39 1.93
C MET A 659 -22.91 -15.05 0.44
N ARG A 660 -21.86 -15.09 -0.39
CA ARG A 660 -21.96 -14.70 -1.81
C ARG A 660 -22.58 -15.80 -2.67
N THR A 661 -23.72 -15.51 -3.28
CA THR A 661 -24.51 -16.45 -4.10
C THR A 661 -23.75 -17.12 -5.23
N LEU A 662 -22.76 -16.43 -5.80
CA LEU A 662 -21.88 -16.95 -6.85
C LEU A 662 -21.11 -18.20 -6.40
N LEU A 663 -20.67 -18.24 -5.14
CA LEU A 663 -19.71 -19.20 -4.58
C LEU A 663 -20.37 -20.27 -3.69
N ILE A 664 -21.59 -20.02 -3.22
CA ILE A 664 -22.33 -20.98 -2.39
C ILE A 664 -22.63 -22.27 -3.18
N GLY A 665 -22.35 -23.42 -2.57
CA GLY A 665 -22.66 -24.74 -3.11
C GLY A 665 -24.15 -24.99 -3.33
N SER A 666 -24.48 -26.04 -4.08
CA SER A 666 -25.86 -26.44 -4.32
C SER A 666 -26.54 -26.87 -3.03
N GLY A 667 -27.77 -26.42 -2.79
CA GLY A 667 -28.52 -26.77 -1.60
C GLY A 667 -29.69 -25.83 -1.33
N GLU A 668 -30.29 -26.00 -0.16
CA GLU A 668 -31.43 -25.19 0.26
C GLU A 668 -31.07 -23.71 0.43
N ARG A 669 -29.89 -23.40 0.98
CA ARG A 669 -29.41 -22.03 1.16
C ARG A 669 -29.35 -21.26 -0.16
N LEU A 670 -28.71 -21.83 -1.19
CA LEU A 670 -28.70 -21.25 -2.53
C LEU A 670 -30.11 -21.10 -3.09
N ARG A 671 -30.97 -22.10 -2.91
CA ARG A 671 -32.35 -22.07 -3.43
C ARG A 671 -33.13 -20.89 -2.86
N LYS A 672 -33.00 -20.60 -1.56
CA LYS A 672 -33.62 -19.45 -0.89
C LYS A 672 -33.09 -18.12 -1.44
N LEU A 673 -31.78 -17.94 -1.48
CA LEU A 673 -31.14 -16.72 -2.02
C LEU A 673 -31.49 -16.47 -3.50
N ARG A 674 -31.48 -17.52 -4.34
CA ARG A 674 -31.89 -17.40 -5.75
C ARG A 674 -33.38 -17.13 -5.90
N LYS A 675 -34.25 -17.66 -5.03
CA LYS A 675 -35.69 -17.37 -5.06
C LYS A 675 -35.94 -15.88 -4.81
N ALA A 676 -35.24 -15.27 -3.87
CA ALA A 676 -35.32 -13.83 -3.60
C ALA A 676 -34.83 -12.99 -4.79
N LEU A 677 -33.64 -13.29 -5.35
CA LEU A 677 -33.11 -12.59 -6.53
C LEU A 677 -34.04 -12.72 -7.76
N HIS A 678 -34.54 -13.92 -8.04
CA HIS A 678 -35.42 -14.17 -9.19
C HIS A 678 -36.74 -13.41 -9.12
N ALA A 679 -37.21 -13.07 -7.92
CA ALA A 679 -38.45 -12.30 -7.76
C ALA A 679 -38.37 -10.91 -8.43
N GLN A 680 -37.18 -10.31 -8.51
CA GLN A 680 -36.95 -8.96 -9.04
C GLN A 680 -36.17 -8.93 -10.35
N LEU A 681 -35.53 -10.05 -10.74
CA LEU A 681 -34.69 -10.09 -11.94
C LEU A 681 -35.29 -10.91 -13.10
N ARG A 682 -36.50 -11.47 -12.91
CA ARG A 682 -37.26 -12.14 -13.98
C ARG A 682 -37.64 -11.18 -15.11
N ALA A 683 -37.81 -11.70 -16.32
CA ALA A 683 -37.99 -10.92 -17.55
C ALA A 683 -39.12 -9.86 -17.48
N ASN A 684 -40.27 -10.18 -16.88
CA ASN A 684 -41.38 -9.22 -16.77
C ASN A 684 -41.05 -8.05 -15.83
N VAL A 685 -40.35 -8.31 -14.72
CA VAL A 685 -39.94 -7.23 -13.79
C VAL A 685 -38.80 -6.41 -14.38
N ALA A 686 -37.88 -7.04 -15.13
CA ALA A 686 -36.84 -6.31 -15.86
C ALA A 686 -37.42 -5.27 -16.85
N THR A 687 -38.64 -5.50 -17.36
CA THR A 687 -39.35 -4.53 -18.22
C THR A 687 -39.78 -3.29 -17.44
N GLU A 688 -40.12 -3.43 -16.15
CA GLU A 688 -40.48 -2.30 -15.28
C GLU A 688 -39.29 -1.36 -15.00
N TYR A 689 -38.05 -1.81 -15.19
CA TYR A 689 -36.84 -1.01 -15.03
C TYR A 689 -36.46 -0.19 -16.27
N GLN A 690 -37.13 -0.41 -17.40
CA GLN A 690 -36.84 0.29 -18.66
C GLN A 690 -36.82 1.83 -18.53
N PRO A 691 -37.75 2.49 -17.83
CA PRO A 691 -37.69 3.95 -17.67
C PRO A 691 -36.40 4.42 -16.98
N ILE A 692 -35.94 3.69 -15.96
CA ILE A 692 -34.69 4.01 -15.24
C ILE A 692 -33.48 3.78 -16.15
N GLN A 693 -33.47 2.70 -16.93
CA GLN A 693 -32.40 2.39 -17.88
C GLN A 693 -32.35 3.41 -19.03
N GLN A 694 -33.51 3.83 -19.54
CA GLN A 694 -33.63 4.84 -20.58
C GLN A 694 -33.06 6.19 -20.10
N MET A 695 -33.55 6.67 -18.95
CA MET A 695 -33.13 7.95 -18.38
C MET A 695 -31.61 7.99 -18.12
N ASN A 696 -31.06 6.95 -17.50
CA ASN A 696 -29.62 6.91 -17.26
C ASN A 696 -28.81 6.79 -18.56
N ALA A 697 -29.33 6.11 -19.59
CA ALA A 697 -28.65 6.01 -20.88
C ALA A 697 -28.64 7.37 -21.60
N GLN A 698 -29.69 8.18 -21.44
CA GLN A 698 -29.71 9.56 -21.92
C GLN A 698 -28.67 10.41 -21.20
N TYR A 699 -28.55 10.30 -19.87
CA TYR A 699 -27.48 10.97 -19.12
C TYR A 699 -26.09 10.52 -19.57
N HIS A 700 -25.89 9.24 -19.86
CA HIS A 700 -24.63 8.74 -20.42
C HIS A 700 -24.27 9.41 -21.74
N ILE A 701 -25.25 9.65 -22.64
CA ILE A 701 -24.99 10.41 -23.88
C ILE A 701 -24.67 11.88 -23.58
N LEU A 702 -25.39 12.52 -22.67
CA LEU A 702 -25.12 13.92 -22.26
C LEU A 702 -23.71 14.06 -21.66
N ASP A 703 -23.30 13.11 -20.83
CA ASP A 703 -21.96 13.05 -20.25
C ASP A 703 -20.89 12.93 -21.34
N LEU A 704 -21.10 12.06 -22.34
CA LEU A 704 -20.19 11.91 -23.49
C LEU A 704 -20.14 13.14 -24.41
N LEU A 705 -21.24 13.88 -24.55
CA LEU A 705 -21.24 15.15 -25.29
C LEU A 705 -20.38 16.21 -24.59
N ASN A 706 -20.35 16.19 -23.26
CA ASN A 706 -19.59 17.13 -22.45
C ASN A 706 -18.11 16.73 -22.28
N ASP A 707 -17.84 15.46 -21.99
CA ASP A 707 -16.51 14.92 -21.70
C ASP A 707 -16.28 13.53 -22.35
N PRO A 708 -16.07 13.49 -23.69
CA PRO A 708 -15.89 12.24 -24.41
C PRO A 708 -14.59 11.49 -24.04
N ALA A 709 -13.60 12.17 -23.43
CA ALA A 709 -12.33 11.56 -23.06
C ALA A 709 -12.48 10.54 -21.94
N ASN A 710 -13.48 10.72 -21.07
CA ASN A 710 -13.75 9.86 -19.91
C ASN A 710 -14.82 8.80 -20.18
N HIS A 711 -14.97 8.34 -21.43
CA HIS A 711 -16.03 7.40 -21.85
C HIS A 711 -16.15 6.10 -21.02
N LEU A 712 -15.03 5.52 -20.57
CA LEU A 712 -15.05 4.33 -19.70
C LEU A 712 -15.66 4.63 -18.33
N VAL A 713 -15.37 5.82 -17.81
CA VAL A 713 -15.85 6.31 -16.53
C VAL A 713 -17.35 6.59 -16.61
N HIS A 714 -17.83 7.17 -17.71
CA HIS A 714 -19.27 7.41 -17.94
C HIS A 714 -20.05 6.09 -18.13
N ALA A 715 -19.48 5.10 -18.82
CA ALA A 715 -20.09 3.78 -18.94
C ALA A 715 -20.24 3.08 -17.57
N GLN A 716 -19.27 3.25 -16.67
CA GLN A 716 -19.36 2.78 -15.28
C GLN A 716 -20.39 3.58 -14.47
N GLY A 717 -20.44 4.91 -14.64
CA GLY A 717 -21.43 5.79 -14.00
C GLY A 717 -22.87 5.41 -14.36
N TYR A 718 -23.14 5.12 -15.64
CA TYR A 718 -24.41 4.56 -16.09
C TYR A 718 -24.77 3.28 -15.33
N ALA A 719 -23.86 2.31 -15.34
CA ALA A 719 -24.11 1.00 -14.79
C ALA A 719 -24.35 1.06 -13.28
N ALA A 720 -23.55 1.87 -12.56
CA ALA A 720 -23.69 2.14 -11.14
C ALA A 720 -25.03 2.82 -10.81
N SER A 721 -25.41 3.85 -11.57
CA SER A 721 -26.68 4.57 -11.36
C SER A 721 -27.88 3.66 -11.50
N VAL A 722 -27.96 2.86 -12.57
CA VAL A 722 -29.05 1.90 -12.79
C VAL A 722 -29.12 0.92 -11.62
N ILE A 723 -28.01 0.25 -11.29
CA ILE A 723 -28.08 -0.81 -10.28
C ILE A 723 -28.35 -0.25 -8.88
N LEU A 724 -27.86 0.95 -8.54
CA LEU A 724 -28.17 1.59 -7.25
C LEU A 724 -29.64 1.98 -7.15
N SER A 725 -30.25 2.46 -8.23
CA SER A 725 -31.70 2.71 -8.28
C SER A 725 -32.48 1.41 -8.10
N LEU A 726 -32.09 0.34 -8.78
CA LEU A 726 -32.78 -0.96 -8.71
C LEU A 726 -32.61 -1.64 -7.34
N THR A 727 -31.40 -1.57 -6.77
CA THR A 727 -31.08 -2.24 -5.51
C THR A 727 -31.56 -1.46 -4.30
N TYR A 728 -31.27 -0.15 -4.22
CA TYR A 728 -31.49 0.66 -3.02
C TYR A 728 -32.50 1.81 -3.22
N GLY A 729 -33.05 2.00 -4.42
CA GLY A 729 -34.06 3.04 -4.67
C GLY A 729 -33.48 4.45 -4.82
N LYS A 730 -32.16 4.59 -4.99
CA LYS A 730 -31.50 5.90 -5.15
C LYS A 730 -31.97 6.59 -6.44
N SER A 731 -32.33 7.87 -6.33
CA SER A 731 -32.98 8.65 -7.40
C SER A 731 -32.03 9.54 -8.19
N SER A 732 -30.85 9.85 -7.66
CA SER A 732 -29.88 10.75 -8.26
C SER A 732 -29.03 10.05 -9.32
N HIS A 733 -28.80 10.74 -10.44
CA HIS A 733 -27.71 10.39 -11.35
C HIS A 733 -26.41 10.33 -10.53
N THR A 734 -25.81 9.15 -10.49
CA THR A 734 -24.66 8.87 -9.62
C THR A 734 -23.40 8.89 -10.45
N LEU A 735 -22.53 9.85 -10.16
CA LEU A 735 -21.24 9.94 -10.82
C LEU A 735 -20.36 8.74 -10.43
N SER A 736 -19.49 8.33 -11.35
CA SER A 736 -18.50 7.28 -11.13
C SER A 736 -17.54 7.54 -9.96
N ASN A 737 -17.36 8.81 -9.58
CA ASN A 737 -16.54 9.24 -8.45
C ASN A 737 -17.30 9.25 -7.11
N ASP A 738 -18.57 8.84 -7.07
CA ASP A 738 -19.28 8.62 -5.82
C ASP A 738 -18.50 7.62 -4.95
N PRO A 739 -18.17 7.95 -3.68
CA PRO A 739 -17.39 7.10 -2.81
C PRO A 739 -17.94 5.67 -2.69
N ILE A 740 -19.26 5.50 -2.72
CA ILE A 740 -19.92 4.18 -2.63
C ILE A 740 -19.68 3.36 -3.89
N VAL A 741 -19.66 4.01 -5.06
CA VAL A 741 -19.36 3.36 -6.34
C VAL A 741 -17.90 2.95 -6.41
N GLN A 742 -16.99 3.82 -5.99
CA GLN A 742 -15.56 3.52 -5.92
C GLN A 742 -15.27 2.35 -4.96
N GLU A 743 -15.87 2.35 -3.77
CA GLU A 743 -15.66 1.31 -2.78
C GLU A 743 -16.21 -0.05 -3.24
N VAL A 744 -17.37 -0.07 -3.90
CA VAL A 744 -17.91 -1.31 -4.47
C VAL A 744 -17.10 -1.81 -5.66
N ASN A 745 -16.61 -0.93 -6.53
CA ASN A 745 -15.70 -1.34 -7.60
C ASN A 745 -14.38 -1.90 -7.04
N ALA A 746 -13.86 -1.33 -5.95
CA ALA A 746 -12.71 -1.88 -5.23
C ALA A 746 -13.01 -3.28 -4.65
N ASN A 747 -14.19 -3.48 -4.03
CA ASN A 747 -14.65 -4.79 -3.57
C ASN A 747 -14.73 -5.81 -4.71
N GLN A 748 -15.26 -5.43 -5.87
CA GLN A 748 -15.32 -6.31 -7.05
C GLN A 748 -13.94 -6.66 -7.59
N THR A 749 -13.00 -5.70 -7.59
CA THR A 749 -11.62 -5.94 -8.01
C THR A 749 -10.93 -6.95 -7.09
N ARG A 750 -11.08 -6.79 -5.76
CA ARG A 750 -10.57 -7.74 -4.75
C ARG A 750 -11.15 -9.14 -4.93
N LEU A 751 -12.47 -9.26 -5.08
CA LEU A 751 -13.14 -10.52 -5.34
C LEU A 751 -12.65 -11.14 -6.66
N GLY A 752 -12.55 -10.34 -7.72
CA GLY A 752 -12.11 -10.77 -9.05
C GLY A 752 -10.69 -11.32 -9.04
N ALA A 753 -9.78 -10.73 -8.25
CA ALA A 753 -8.43 -11.22 -8.05
C ALA A 753 -8.40 -12.54 -7.26
N ALA A 754 -9.20 -12.65 -6.19
CA ALA A 754 -9.29 -13.87 -5.37
C ALA A 754 -9.91 -15.07 -6.12
N LEU A 755 -10.72 -14.82 -7.14
CA LEU A 755 -11.33 -15.85 -7.98
C LEU A 755 -10.46 -16.34 -9.13
N VAL A 756 -9.32 -15.69 -9.41
CA VAL A 756 -8.39 -16.18 -10.45
C VAL A 756 -7.86 -17.55 -10.04
N PRO A 757 -7.99 -18.60 -10.87
CA PRO A 757 -7.51 -19.92 -10.55
C PRO A 757 -6.02 -19.92 -10.16
N GLY A 758 -5.79 -20.06 -8.85
CA GLY A 758 -4.46 -20.13 -8.26
C GLY A 758 -3.86 -18.85 -7.71
N ALA A 759 -4.68 -17.82 -7.54
CA ALA A 759 -4.35 -16.66 -6.72
C ALA A 759 -3.97 -17.05 -5.27
N TYR A 760 -4.70 -17.98 -4.67
CA TYR A 760 -4.47 -18.44 -3.29
C TYR A 760 -4.17 -19.93 -3.21
N MET A 761 -3.15 -20.31 -2.44
CA MET A 761 -2.77 -21.72 -2.27
C MET A 761 -3.71 -22.48 -1.33
N VAL A 762 -4.39 -21.78 -0.42
CA VAL A 762 -5.33 -22.41 0.53
C VAL A 762 -6.46 -23.17 -0.16
N ASP A 763 -6.87 -22.75 -1.36
CA ASP A 763 -7.91 -23.45 -2.13
C ASP A 763 -7.42 -24.82 -2.64
N ALA A 764 -6.12 -24.96 -2.92
CA ALA A 764 -5.50 -26.24 -3.27
C ALA A 764 -5.07 -27.05 -2.02
N TYR A 765 -4.70 -26.35 -0.94
CA TYR A 765 -4.18 -26.92 0.30
C TYR A 765 -4.92 -26.33 1.51
N PRO A 766 -6.11 -26.87 1.86
CA PRO A 766 -6.98 -26.32 2.90
C PRO A 766 -6.34 -26.15 4.28
N LEU A 767 -5.29 -26.92 4.61
CA LEU A 767 -4.56 -26.79 5.87
C LEU A 767 -3.92 -25.41 6.06
N LEU A 768 -3.64 -24.69 4.98
CA LEU A 768 -3.10 -23.32 5.03
C LEU A 768 -4.04 -22.33 5.71
N ARG A 769 -5.35 -22.64 5.82
CA ARG A 769 -6.31 -21.77 6.52
C ARG A 769 -6.04 -21.63 8.02
N TYR A 770 -5.30 -22.58 8.59
CA TYR A 770 -4.91 -22.61 9.99
C TYR A 770 -3.54 -21.96 10.25
N VAL A 771 -2.83 -21.55 9.21
CA VAL A 771 -1.57 -20.81 9.34
C VAL A 771 -1.91 -19.40 9.83
N PRO A 772 -1.42 -18.98 11.02
CA PRO A 772 -1.66 -17.64 11.54
C PRO A 772 -1.27 -16.57 10.51
N GLY A 773 -2.10 -15.53 10.37
CA GLY A 773 -1.86 -14.44 9.41
C GLY A 773 -2.19 -14.73 7.93
N TYR A 774 -2.24 -15.98 7.46
CA TYR A 774 -2.41 -16.28 6.02
C TYR A 774 -3.70 -15.70 5.39
N LEU A 775 -4.77 -15.63 6.17
CA LEU A 775 -6.09 -15.15 5.74
C LEU A 775 -6.48 -13.79 6.35
N SER A 776 -5.56 -13.11 7.06
CA SER A 776 -5.89 -11.90 7.83
C SER A 776 -6.42 -10.76 6.95
N ASP A 777 -5.75 -10.50 5.82
CA ASP A 777 -6.16 -9.46 4.88
C ASP A 777 -7.55 -9.73 4.29
N LEU A 778 -7.82 -10.98 3.86
CA LEU A 778 -9.14 -11.37 3.35
C LEU A 778 -10.24 -11.23 4.42
N ARG A 779 -9.94 -11.51 5.70
CA ARG A 779 -10.88 -11.29 6.81
C ARG A 779 -11.12 -9.80 7.07
N ARG A 780 -10.09 -8.97 6.98
CA ARG A 780 -10.23 -7.51 7.08
C ARG A 780 -11.11 -6.96 5.96
N GLN A 781 -10.85 -7.39 4.73
CA GLN A 781 -11.64 -7.01 3.55
C GLN A 781 -13.10 -7.47 3.67
N HIS A 782 -13.35 -8.66 4.24
CA HIS A 782 -14.70 -9.13 4.54
C HIS A 782 -15.45 -8.18 5.49
N GLN A 783 -14.77 -7.69 6.55
CA GLN A 783 -15.38 -6.75 7.50
C GLN A 783 -15.70 -5.40 6.86
N MET A 784 -14.85 -4.90 5.96
CA MET A 784 -15.14 -3.69 5.18
C MET A 784 -16.36 -3.90 4.29
N GLU A 785 -16.41 -5.02 3.55
CA GLU A 785 -17.51 -5.31 2.62
C GLU A 785 -18.85 -5.49 3.35
N VAL A 786 -18.90 -6.24 4.45
CA VAL A 786 -20.14 -6.42 5.21
C VAL A 786 -20.63 -5.10 5.81
N THR A 787 -19.71 -4.23 6.25
CA THR A 787 -20.05 -2.93 6.83
C THR A 787 -20.66 -2.01 5.78
N LEU A 788 -20.08 -1.96 4.57
CA LEU A 788 -20.63 -1.22 3.44
C LEU A 788 -22.02 -1.74 3.03
N PHE A 789 -22.18 -3.06 2.92
CA PHE A 789 -23.46 -3.63 2.53
C PHE A 789 -24.56 -3.42 3.57
N ARG A 790 -24.21 -3.48 4.86
CA ARG A 790 -25.11 -3.12 5.96
C ARG A 790 -25.50 -1.65 5.88
N SER A 791 -24.55 -0.73 5.73
CA SER A 791 -24.86 0.70 5.70
C SER A 791 -25.83 1.09 4.58
N GLN A 792 -25.70 0.49 3.39
CA GLN A 792 -26.64 0.72 2.31
C GLN A 792 -28.03 0.12 2.60
N LEU A 793 -28.09 -1.05 3.23
CA LEU A 793 -29.35 -1.68 3.62
C LEU A 793 -30.04 -0.90 4.76
N ASP A 794 -29.28 -0.44 5.76
CA ASP A 794 -29.72 0.39 6.87
C ASP A 794 -30.35 1.68 6.34
N SER A 795 -29.73 2.34 5.36
CA SER A 795 -30.28 3.55 4.73
C SER A 795 -31.69 3.33 4.17
N VAL A 796 -31.97 2.17 3.56
CA VAL A 796 -33.31 1.85 3.05
C VAL A 796 -34.27 1.54 4.20
N ARG A 797 -33.83 0.77 5.20
CA ARG A 797 -34.63 0.46 6.40
C ARG A 797 -35.06 1.73 7.12
N ASP A 798 -34.13 2.66 7.33
CA ASP A 798 -34.38 3.88 8.09
C ASP A 798 -35.37 4.78 7.35
N GLN A 799 -35.27 4.88 6.01
CA GLN A 799 -36.27 5.59 5.20
C GLN A 799 -37.67 4.94 5.27
N MET A 800 -37.75 3.61 5.35
CA MET A 800 -39.03 2.89 5.56
C MET A 800 -39.63 3.20 6.94
N VAL A 801 -38.82 3.23 8.00
CA VAL A 801 -39.26 3.53 9.37
C VAL A 801 -39.73 4.98 9.51
N GLU A 802 -39.03 5.92 8.88
CA GLU A 802 -39.38 7.34 8.87
C GLU A 802 -40.62 7.66 8.02
N ASN A 803 -41.26 6.64 7.42
CA ASN A 803 -42.43 6.75 6.55
C ASN A 803 -42.21 7.72 5.37
N LYS A 804 -40.95 7.89 4.96
CA LYS A 804 -40.58 8.60 3.73
C LYS A 804 -40.99 7.71 2.56
N ASP A 805 -41.51 8.32 1.49
CA ASP A 805 -41.89 7.61 0.28
C ASP A 805 -40.66 6.95 -0.36
N THR A 806 -40.45 5.68 0.00
CA THR A 806 -39.33 4.86 -0.48
C THR A 806 -39.75 4.21 -1.79
N ARG A 807 -39.07 4.60 -2.87
CA ARG A 807 -39.27 4.01 -4.19
C ARG A 807 -39.19 2.48 -4.13
N PRO A 808 -40.00 1.75 -4.90
CA PRO A 808 -39.87 0.30 -4.99
C PRO A 808 -38.45 -0.09 -5.41
N CYS A 809 -37.76 -0.88 -4.59
CA CYS A 809 -36.42 -1.37 -4.85
C CYS A 809 -36.20 -2.76 -4.24
N PHE A 810 -35.13 -3.44 -4.66
CA PHE A 810 -34.82 -4.79 -4.19
C PHE A 810 -34.61 -4.84 -2.66
N ALA A 811 -33.87 -3.89 -2.10
CA ALA A 811 -33.58 -3.80 -0.66
C ALA A 811 -34.86 -3.66 0.18
N LYS A 812 -35.79 -2.80 -0.24
CA LYS A 812 -37.09 -2.65 0.42
C LYS A 812 -37.88 -3.95 0.39
N MET A 813 -38.00 -4.57 -0.79
CA MET A 813 -38.74 -5.82 -0.96
C MET A 813 -38.17 -6.96 -0.10
N ILE A 814 -36.85 -7.09 -0.05
CA ILE A 814 -36.22 -8.17 0.73
C ILE A 814 -36.28 -7.90 2.23
N LEU A 815 -36.28 -6.64 2.69
CA LEU A 815 -36.51 -6.27 4.08
C LEU A 815 -37.95 -6.62 4.50
N GLU A 816 -38.96 -6.28 3.68
CA GLU A 816 -40.37 -6.59 3.95
C GLU A 816 -40.66 -8.10 4.01
N ARG A 817 -39.89 -8.90 3.27
CA ARG A 817 -40.11 -10.35 3.10
C ARG A 817 -38.97 -11.18 3.69
N GLN A 818 -38.15 -10.60 4.56
CA GLN A 818 -36.96 -11.25 5.11
C GLN A 818 -37.29 -12.57 5.81
N GLU A 819 -38.33 -12.57 6.65
CA GLU A 819 -38.80 -13.75 7.38
C GLU A 819 -39.37 -14.82 6.42
N GLU A 820 -40.08 -14.42 5.37
CA GLU A 820 -40.62 -15.33 4.35
C GLU A 820 -39.50 -16.12 3.64
N TYR A 821 -38.37 -15.45 3.38
CA TYR A 821 -37.21 -16.09 2.76
C TYR A 821 -36.29 -16.80 3.76
N GLY A 822 -36.49 -16.57 5.07
CA GLY A 822 -35.68 -17.14 6.15
C GLY A 822 -34.22 -16.68 6.08
N LEU A 823 -33.97 -15.40 5.77
CA LEU A 823 -32.64 -14.82 5.62
C LEU A 823 -32.22 -14.08 6.88
N THR A 824 -30.94 -14.22 7.27
CA THR A 824 -30.38 -13.33 8.31
C THR A 824 -30.25 -11.90 7.78
N TYR A 825 -30.02 -10.95 8.69
CA TYR A 825 -29.81 -9.55 8.28
C TYR A 825 -28.56 -9.42 7.40
N ASP A 826 -27.47 -10.11 7.75
CA ASP A 826 -26.25 -10.12 6.96
C ASP A 826 -26.42 -10.79 5.61
N GLU A 827 -27.18 -11.89 5.52
CA GLU A 827 -27.50 -12.50 4.24
C GLU A 827 -28.34 -11.58 3.36
N THR A 828 -29.25 -10.81 3.97
CA THR A 828 -30.04 -9.78 3.29
C THR A 828 -29.15 -8.67 2.74
N ALA A 829 -28.25 -8.14 3.58
CA ALA A 829 -27.28 -7.11 3.22
C ALA A 829 -26.35 -7.60 2.11
N TYR A 830 -25.80 -8.81 2.24
CA TYR A 830 -24.96 -9.43 1.23
C TYR A 830 -25.70 -9.68 -0.07
N LEU A 831 -26.98 -10.05 -0.03
CA LEU A 831 -27.75 -10.31 -1.26
C LEU A 831 -27.98 -9.02 -2.04
N ALA A 832 -28.36 -7.93 -1.35
CA ALA A 832 -28.49 -6.60 -1.95
C ALA A 832 -27.13 -6.06 -2.44
N GLY A 833 -26.10 -6.11 -1.60
CA GLY A 833 -24.74 -5.67 -1.95
C GLY A 833 -24.12 -6.46 -3.10
N SER A 834 -24.36 -7.78 -3.15
CA SER A 834 -23.93 -8.61 -4.29
C SER A 834 -24.65 -8.26 -5.58
N MET A 835 -25.93 -7.87 -5.52
CA MET A 835 -26.66 -7.36 -6.68
C MET A 835 -26.06 -6.04 -7.18
N PHE A 836 -25.75 -5.11 -6.27
CA PHE A 836 -25.06 -3.87 -6.60
C PHE A 836 -23.70 -4.13 -7.26
N GLY A 837 -22.81 -4.86 -6.58
CA GLY A 837 -21.47 -5.13 -7.08
C GLY A 837 -21.45 -5.89 -8.40
N ALA A 838 -22.34 -6.87 -8.59
CA ALA A 838 -22.43 -7.61 -9.84
C ALA A 838 -22.90 -6.74 -11.02
N GLY A 839 -23.85 -5.82 -10.79
CA GLY A 839 -24.43 -5.00 -11.86
C GLY A 839 -23.57 -3.79 -12.27
N ALA A 840 -22.87 -3.17 -11.31
CA ALA A 840 -22.11 -1.94 -11.54
C ALA A 840 -20.90 -2.16 -12.47
N GLY A 841 -20.01 -3.10 -12.13
CA GLY A 841 -18.78 -3.30 -12.91
C GLY A 841 -19.00 -4.00 -14.24
N THR A 842 -19.84 -5.05 -14.27
CA THR A 842 -19.95 -5.92 -15.45
C THR A 842 -20.67 -5.26 -16.63
N SER A 843 -21.75 -4.51 -16.36
CA SER A 843 -22.48 -3.79 -17.40
C SER A 843 -21.65 -2.63 -17.96
N GLY A 844 -20.94 -1.89 -17.10
CA GLY A 844 -20.03 -0.83 -17.53
C GLY A 844 -18.89 -1.36 -18.41
N SER A 845 -18.32 -2.53 -18.06
CA SER A 845 -17.34 -3.22 -18.91
C SER A 845 -17.92 -3.58 -20.28
N ALA A 846 -19.10 -4.19 -20.31
CA ALA A 846 -19.74 -4.58 -21.58
C ALA A 846 -20.05 -3.37 -22.47
N ILE A 847 -20.53 -2.25 -21.92
CA ILE A 847 -20.75 -0.99 -22.66
C ILE A 847 -19.43 -0.43 -23.18
N SER A 848 -18.36 -0.50 -22.38
CA SER A 848 -17.02 -0.10 -22.82
C SER A 848 -16.51 -0.94 -24.00
N ILE A 849 -16.82 -2.24 -24.01
CA ILE A 849 -16.49 -3.13 -25.14
C ILE A 849 -17.36 -2.82 -26.37
N VAL A 850 -18.61 -2.38 -26.21
CA VAL A 850 -19.43 -1.87 -27.32
C VAL A 850 -18.75 -0.65 -27.96
N ILE A 851 -18.27 0.31 -27.15
CA ILE A 851 -17.54 1.49 -27.63
C ILE A 851 -16.26 1.06 -28.37
N MET A 852 -15.50 0.14 -27.79
CA MET A 852 -14.30 -0.44 -28.42
C MET A 852 -14.61 -1.08 -29.77
N ALA A 853 -15.66 -1.91 -29.85
CA ALA A 853 -16.05 -2.58 -31.08
C ALA A 853 -16.55 -1.58 -32.15
N ALA A 854 -17.29 -0.55 -31.74
CA ALA A 854 -17.76 0.49 -32.65
C ALA A 854 -16.62 1.28 -33.29
N ALA A 855 -15.58 1.60 -32.52
CA ALA A 855 -14.38 2.27 -33.00
C ALA A 855 -13.52 1.37 -33.92
N ALA A 856 -13.28 0.12 -33.50
CA ALA A 856 -12.41 -0.81 -34.22
C ALA A 856 -13.05 -1.42 -35.49
N PHE A 857 -14.39 -1.44 -35.57
CA PHE A 857 -15.13 -2.05 -36.68
C PHE A 857 -16.19 -1.08 -37.26
N PRO A 858 -15.75 0.00 -37.95
CA PRO A 858 -16.65 1.06 -38.43
C PRO A 858 -17.73 0.55 -39.40
N GLU A 859 -17.45 -0.48 -40.20
CA GLU A 859 -18.45 -1.10 -41.09
C GLU A 859 -19.59 -1.80 -40.33
N ALA A 860 -19.29 -2.42 -39.17
CA ALA A 860 -20.31 -3.02 -38.33
C ALA A 860 -21.19 -1.94 -37.68
N GLN A 861 -20.56 -0.87 -37.18
CA GLN A 861 -21.26 0.31 -36.67
C GLN A 861 -22.17 0.92 -37.75
N ARG A 862 -21.68 1.09 -38.99
CA ARG A 862 -22.43 1.73 -40.09
C ARG A 862 -23.76 1.03 -40.37
N LYS A 863 -23.81 -0.30 -40.35
CA LYS A 863 -25.06 -1.06 -40.55
C LYS A 863 -26.10 -0.81 -39.45
N VAL A 864 -25.65 -0.69 -38.20
CA VAL A 864 -26.54 -0.34 -37.08
C VAL A 864 -27.05 1.10 -37.25
N GLN A 865 -26.16 2.01 -37.64
CA GLN A 865 -26.49 3.41 -37.89
C GLN A 865 -27.53 3.58 -39.01
N GLU A 866 -27.39 2.84 -40.12
CA GLU A 866 -28.36 2.83 -41.22
C GLU A 866 -29.74 2.32 -40.77
N GLN A 867 -29.77 1.27 -39.95
CA GLN A 867 -31.03 0.78 -39.38
C GLN A 867 -31.69 1.83 -38.47
N LEU A 868 -30.91 2.46 -37.59
CA LEU A 868 -31.40 3.50 -36.69
C LEU A 868 -31.94 4.71 -37.45
N ASP A 869 -31.28 5.11 -38.54
CA ASP A 869 -31.75 6.24 -39.37
C ASP A 869 -33.05 5.91 -40.11
N ASN A 870 -33.22 4.66 -40.58
CA ASN A 870 -34.41 4.24 -41.30
C ASN A 870 -35.64 4.06 -40.39
N ILE A 871 -35.45 3.53 -39.18
CA ILE A 871 -36.55 3.18 -38.27
C ILE A 871 -36.88 4.33 -37.31
N VAL A 872 -35.85 4.90 -36.66
CA VAL A 872 -36.02 5.92 -35.62
C VAL A 872 -35.95 7.34 -36.20
N GLY A 873 -35.03 7.55 -37.16
CA GLY A 873 -34.79 8.85 -37.80
C GLY A 873 -33.99 9.83 -36.95
N SER A 874 -34.05 11.12 -37.31
CA SER A 874 -33.29 12.20 -36.64
C SER A 874 -34.03 12.88 -35.49
N ASN A 875 -35.35 12.87 -35.51
CA ASN A 875 -36.18 13.74 -34.65
C ASN A 875 -36.73 13.04 -33.40
N LYS A 876 -36.31 11.79 -33.14
CA LYS A 876 -36.75 10.97 -32.01
C LYS A 876 -35.56 10.19 -31.45
N LEU A 877 -35.61 9.90 -30.15
CA LEU A 877 -34.65 9.03 -29.49
C LEU A 877 -35.05 7.56 -29.65
N PRO A 878 -34.08 6.63 -29.82
CA PRO A 878 -34.33 5.21 -29.69
C PRO A 878 -34.85 4.86 -28.28
N THR A 879 -35.81 3.95 -28.23
CA THR A 879 -36.46 3.46 -27.00
C THR A 879 -36.58 1.93 -27.01
N PHE A 880 -37.02 1.35 -25.89
CA PHE A 880 -37.32 -0.07 -25.82
C PHE A 880 -38.49 -0.53 -26.71
N GLN A 881 -39.35 0.38 -27.18
CA GLN A 881 -40.42 0.03 -28.11
C GLN A 881 -39.89 -0.33 -29.49
N ASP A 882 -38.70 0.17 -29.84
CA ASP A 882 -38.05 -0.06 -31.13
C ASP A 882 -37.26 -1.39 -31.17
N GLU A 883 -37.04 -2.04 -30.01
CA GLU A 883 -36.23 -3.25 -29.88
C GLU A 883 -36.61 -4.40 -30.84
N PRO A 884 -37.90 -4.71 -31.09
CA PRO A 884 -38.28 -5.75 -32.04
C PRO A 884 -37.84 -5.47 -33.48
N GLU A 885 -37.72 -4.20 -33.87
CA GLU A 885 -37.34 -3.78 -35.23
C GLU A 885 -35.84 -3.49 -35.35
N LEU A 886 -35.18 -3.17 -34.23
CA LEU A 886 -33.74 -2.85 -34.17
C LEU A 886 -32.85 -4.10 -34.07
N VAL A 887 -33.04 -5.04 -35.02
CA VAL A 887 -32.30 -6.32 -35.10
C VAL A 887 -30.78 -6.13 -35.21
N GLN A 888 -30.29 -5.11 -35.93
CA GLN A 888 -28.84 -4.85 -36.05
C GLN A 888 -28.25 -4.40 -34.71
N VAL A 889 -28.97 -3.60 -33.92
CA VAL A 889 -28.53 -3.21 -32.57
C VAL A 889 -28.37 -4.46 -31.70
N THR A 890 -29.34 -5.36 -31.74
CA THR A 890 -29.31 -6.59 -30.95
C THR A 890 -28.15 -7.51 -31.37
N ALA A 891 -27.99 -7.69 -32.68
CA ALA A 891 -26.88 -8.45 -33.24
C ALA A 891 -25.51 -7.87 -32.85
N PHE A 892 -25.38 -6.54 -32.77
CA PHE A 892 -24.13 -5.86 -32.42
C PHE A 892 -23.69 -6.14 -30.98
N TYR A 893 -24.59 -6.02 -30.00
CA TYR A 893 -24.21 -6.30 -28.61
C TYR A 893 -24.05 -7.81 -28.34
N LEU A 894 -24.78 -8.68 -29.05
CA LEU A 894 -24.55 -10.13 -28.98
C LEU A 894 -23.16 -10.49 -29.52
N GLU A 895 -22.73 -9.86 -30.60
CA GLU A 895 -21.38 -10.02 -31.14
C GLU A 895 -20.32 -9.47 -30.19
N THR A 896 -20.62 -8.40 -29.46
CA THR A 896 -19.77 -7.86 -28.39
C THR A 896 -19.50 -8.89 -27.31
N PHE A 897 -20.55 -9.55 -26.81
CA PHE A 897 -20.41 -10.61 -25.80
C PHE A 897 -19.62 -11.82 -26.30
N ARG A 898 -19.72 -12.17 -27.58
CA ARG A 898 -18.94 -13.25 -28.19
C ARG A 898 -17.47 -12.83 -28.35
N TRP A 899 -17.23 -11.67 -28.93
CA TRP A 899 -15.89 -11.21 -29.30
C TRP A 899 -14.99 -11.01 -28.08
N ARG A 900 -15.51 -10.35 -27.04
CA ARG A 900 -14.80 -10.11 -25.77
C ARG A 900 -15.74 -10.38 -24.60
N PRO A 901 -15.81 -11.64 -24.14
CA PRO A 901 -16.72 -11.97 -23.05
C PRO A 901 -16.22 -11.39 -21.72
N VAL A 902 -17.07 -10.68 -20.96
CA VAL A 902 -16.70 -10.08 -19.65
C VAL A 902 -16.12 -11.14 -18.69
N SER A 903 -16.82 -12.25 -18.46
CA SER A 903 -16.31 -13.41 -17.71
C SER A 903 -15.62 -14.44 -18.62
N ALA A 904 -14.52 -14.08 -19.27
CA ALA A 904 -13.86 -14.90 -20.31
C ALA A 904 -13.51 -16.35 -19.91
N GLY A 905 -13.06 -16.58 -18.67
CA GLY A 905 -12.73 -17.93 -18.20
C GLY A 905 -13.94 -18.77 -17.76
N GLY A 906 -15.11 -18.15 -17.64
CA GLY A 906 -16.24 -18.73 -16.90
C GLY A 906 -15.97 -18.87 -15.40
N PHE A 907 -17.01 -19.21 -14.64
CA PHE A 907 -16.89 -19.50 -13.21
C PHE A 907 -16.86 -21.01 -12.97
N ALA A 908 -16.19 -21.43 -11.90
CA ALA A 908 -16.01 -22.85 -11.58
C ALA A 908 -17.34 -23.54 -11.22
N HIS A 909 -17.61 -24.68 -11.84
CA HIS A 909 -18.68 -25.62 -11.47
C HIS A 909 -18.08 -26.86 -10.81
N ARG A 910 -18.90 -27.67 -10.15
CA ARG A 910 -18.50 -28.97 -9.61
C ARG A 910 -19.49 -30.05 -10.02
N ALA A 911 -18.97 -31.15 -10.56
CA ALA A 911 -19.77 -32.30 -10.94
C ALA A 911 -20.31 -33.03 -9.70
N THR A 912 -21.61 -33.32 -9.67
CA THR A 912 -22.32 -33.97 -8.55
C THR A 912 -22.50 -35.47 -8.76
N LYS A 913 -22.37 -35.93 -10.01
CA LYS A 913 -22.31 -37.32 -10.47
C LYS A 913 -21.33 -37.42 -11.64
N ASP A 914 -20.95 -38.64 -12.01
CA ASP A 914 -20.15 -38.88 -13.21
C ASP A 914 -20.97 -38.47 -14.45
N ILE A 915 -20.31 -37.81 -15.41
CA ILE A 915 -20.90 -37.39 -16.69
C ILE A 915 -20.10 -38.07 -17.80
N ILE A 916 -20.79 -38.82 -18.66
CA ILE A 916 -20.19 -39.50 -19.80
C ILE A 916 -20.45 -38.66 -21.03
N TRP A 917 -19.39 -38.23 -21.72
CA TRP A 917 -19.49 -37.45 -22.95
C TRP A 917 -18.43 -37.91 -23.96
N ASN A 918 -18.86 -38.34 -25.15
CA ASN A 918 -18.00 -38.85 -26.23
C ASN A 918 -16.93 -39.87 -25.79
N GLY A 919 -17.32 -40.82 -24.92
CA GLY A 919 -16.43 -41.86 -24.40
C GLY A 919 -15.52 -41.42 -23.24
N TYR A 920 -15.51 -40.13 -22.91
CA TYR A 920 -14.83 -39.59 -21.73
C TYR A 920 -15.76 -39.53 -20.52
N VAL A 921 -15.17 -39.59 -19.32
CA VAL A 921 -15.85 -39.45 -18.04
C VAL A 921 -15.35 -38.18 -17.36
N ILE A 922 -16.26 -37.26 -17.05
CA ILE A 922 -16.03 -36.19 -16.07
C ILE A 922 -16.52 -36.73 -14.72
N PRO A 923 -15.62 -37.12 -13.81
CA PRO A 923 -16.01 -37.82 -12.59
C PRO A 923 -16.67 -36.87 -11.60
N LYS A 924 -17.53 -37.44 -10.75
CA LYS A 924 -18.12 -36.77 -9.59
C LYS A 924 -17.03 -36.10 -8.76
N GLY A 925 -17.27 -34.84 -8.40
CA GLY A 925 -16.38 -34.02 -7.61
C GLY A 925 -15.33 -33.27 -8.42
N ALA A 926 -15.18 -33.53 -9.72
CA ALA A 926 -14.32 -32.74 -10.60
C ALA A 926 -14.83 -31.30 -10.71
N THR A 927 -13.88 -30.36 -10.79
CA THR A 927 -14.17 -28.95 -11.06
C THR A 927 -14.26 -28.76 -12.56
N VAL A 928 -15.32 -28.10 -13.03
CA VAL A 928 -15.65 -27.96 -14.45
C VAL A 928 -15.75 -26.48 -14.79
N TYR A 929 -15.01 -26.02 -15.79
CA TYR A 929 -15.14 -24.66 -16.32
C TYR A 929 -15.68 -24.70 -17.75
N GLY A 930 -16.71 -23.90 -18.02
CA GLY A 930 -17.06 -23.53 -19.38
C GLY A 930 -16.25 -22.30 -19.76
N ASN A 931 -15.20 -22.47 -20.57
CA ASN A 931 -14.34 -21.36 -20.96
C ASN A 931 -15.06 -20.54 -22.04
N HIS A 932 -15.69 -19.43 -21.64
CA HIS A 932 -16.46 -18.58 -22.54
C HIS A 932 -15.62 -18.02 -23.69
N TRP A 933 -14.35 -17.66 -23.45
CA TRP A 933 -13.43 -17.17 -24.48
C TRP A 933 -13.20 -18.19 -25.59
N SER A 934 -13.02 -19.45 -25.18
CA SER A 934 -12.77 -20.60 -26.05
C SER A 934 -14.03 -20.99 -26.83
N ILE A 935 -15.17 -21.10 -26.14
CA ILE A 935 -16.47 -21.44 -26.75
C ILE A 935 -16.89 -20.38 -27.77
N ALA A 936 -16.68 -19.10 -27.46
CA ALA A 936 -17.01 -17.99 -28.35
C ALA A 936 -16.09 -17.87 -29.59
N ARG A 937 -15.05 -18.71 -29.65
CA ARG A 937 -14.08 -18.83 -30.74
C ARG A 937 -14.12 -20.19 -31.42
N ASP A 938 -15.14 -20.98 -31.17
CA ASP A 938 -15.32 -22.24 -31.85
C ASP A 938 -15.49 -22.02 -33.36
N PRO A 939 -14.53 -22.44 -34.20
CA PRO A 939 -14.57 -22.16 -35.64
C PRO A 939 -15.70 -22.91 -36.35
N GLU A 940 -16.27 -23.96 -35.75
CA GLU A 940 -17.40 -24.71 -36.33
C GLU A 940 -18.72 -23.93 -36.21
N VAL A 941 -18.86 -23.13 -35.14
CA VAL A 941 -20.06 -22.32 -34.88
C VAL A 941 -19.86 -20.86 -35.28
N PHE A 942 -18.66 -20.34 -35.09
CA PHE A 942 -18.27 -18.96 -35.40
C PHE A 942 -17.07 -18.95 -36.37
N PRO A 943 -17.31 -19.15 -37.68
CA PRO A 943 -16.27 -18.96 -38.69
C PRO A 943 -15.63 -17.57 -38.58
N ASP A 944 -14.31 -17.51 -38.79
CA ASP A 944 -13.46 -16.33 -38.59
C ASP A 944 -13.68 -15.67 -37.21
N PRO A 945 -13.38 -16.39 -36.11
CA PRO A 945 -13.85 -15.99 -34.77
C PRO A 945 -13.25 -14.66 -34.27
N GLU A 946 -12.10 -14.23 -34.80
CA GLU A 946 -11.51 -12.92 -34.44
C GLU A 946 -12.13 -11.74 -35.21
N ARG A 947 -12.82 -12.01 -36.32
CA ARG A 947 -13.58 -10.97 -37.05
C ARG A 947 -14.84 -10.63 -36.25
N PHE A 948 -15.07 -9.35 -36.01
CA PHE A 948 -16.32 -8.85 -35.45
C PHE A 948 -17.36 -8.76 -36.56
N ASP A 949 -18.36 -9.64 -36.51
CA ASP A 949 -19.43 -9.69 -37.52
C ASP A 949 -20.80 -9.90 -36.86
N PRO A 950 -21.57 -8.81 -36.63
CA PRO A 950 -22.93 -8.92 -36.12
C PRO A 950 -23.87 -9.75 -37.00
N GLN A 951 -23.62 -9.87 -38.32
CA GLN A 951 -24.56 -10.53 -39.22
C GLN A 951 -24.72 -12.02 -38.92
N ARG A 952 -23.78 -12.64 -38.20
CA ARG A 952 -23.89 -14.05 -37.79
C ARG A 952 -25.10 -14.33 -36.90
N TRP A 953 -25.60 -13.30 -36.21
CA TRP A 953 -26.73 -13.37 -35.28
C TRP A 953 -28.08 -13.16 -35.95
N ILE A 954 -28.12 -12.78 -37.22
CA ILE A 954 -29.34 -12.41 -37.93
C ILE A 954 -29.79 -13.59 -38.80
N THR A 955 -31.10 -13.83 -38.86
CA THR A 955 -31.68 -14.83 -39.76
C THR A 955 -31.39 -14.46 -41.23
N PRO A 956 -31.33 -15.45 -42.15
CA PRO A 956 -31.01 -15.17 -43.55
C PRO A 956 -31.95 -14.17 -44.26
N ASP A 957 -33.17 -14.00 -43.78
CA ASP A 957 -34.15 -13.02 -44.28
C ASP A 957 -33.95 -11.60 -43.70
N GLY A 958 -33.03 -11.42 -42.75
CA GLY A 958 -32.65 -10.12 -42.18
C GLY A 958 -33.56 -9.59 -41.07
N ASN A 959 -34.64 -10.31 -40.72
CA ASN A 959 -35.74 -9.74 -39.93
C ASN A 959 -35.75 -10.15 -38.46
N ALA A 960 -34.93 -11.12 -38.04
CA ALA A 960 -34.94 -11.62 -36.68
C ALA A 960 -33.54 -12.04 -36.21
N ILE A 961 -33.40 -12.20 -34.89
CA ILE A 961 -32.21 -12.80 -34.28
C ILE A 961 -32.35 -14.32 -34.32
N ARG A 962 -31.26 -15.00 -34.67
CA ARG A 962 -31.15 -16.45 -34.68
C ARG A 962 -31.32 -17.03 -33.28
N GLU A 963 -32.21 -18.01 -33.15
CA GLU A 963 -32.46 -18.71 -31.89
C GLU A 963 -31.61 -19.97 -31.71
N ASP A 964 -30.97 -20.45 -32.79
CA ASP A 964 -30.10 -21.62 -32.78
C ASP A 964 -28.70 -21.32 -32.18
N LEU A 965 -28.32 -20.04 -32.14
CA LEU A 965 -27.09 -19.57 -31.52
C LEU A 965 -27.34 -19.04 -30.11
N LYS A 966 -26.43 -19.36 -29.19
CA LYS A 966 -26.46 -18.90 -27.80
C LYS A 966 -25.13 -18.28 -27.41
N VAL A 967 -25.22 -17.17 -26.68
CA VAL A 967 -24.07 -16.56 -26.01
C VAL A 967 -24.04 -17.03 -24.56
N PHE A 968 -22.94 -17.68 -24.16
CA PHE A 968 -22.77 -18.21 -22.80
C PHE A 968 -22.19 -17.21 -21.79
N GLN A 969 -22.13 -15.93 -22.14
CA GLN A 969 -21.61 -14.84 -21.29
C GLN A 969 -22.15 -14.86 -19.86
N PHE A 970 -23.42 -15.25 -19.69
CA PHE A 970 -24.14 -15.29 -18.42
C PHE A 970 -23.99 -16.62 -17.66
N GLY A 971 -23.16 -17.55 -18.15
CA GLY A 971 -22.99 -18.89 -17.61
C GLY A 971 -24.09 -19.86 -18.06
N PHE A 972 -24.21 -20.98 -17.33
CA PHE A 972 -24.93 -22.15 -17.82
C PHE A 972 -26.01 -22.67 -16.86
N GLY A 973 -27.07 -23.25 -17.42
CA GLY A 973 -28.05 -24.06 -16.72
C GLY A 973 -28.61 -23.43 -15.44
N ARG A 974 -28.67 -24.20 -14.34
CA ARG A 974 -29.22 -23.73 -13.04
C ARG A 974 -28.43 -22.61 -12.37
N ARG A 975 -27.23 -22.32 -12.87
CA ARG A 975 -26.33 -21.27 -12.36
C ARG A 975 -26.26 -20.05 -13.26
N VAL A 976 -27.06 -19.98 -14.33
CA VAL A 976 -27.17 -18.81 -15.19
C VAL A 976 -27.41 -17.54 -14.35
N CYS A 977 -26.77 -16.44 -14.77
CA CYS A 977 -26.85 -15.14 -14.12
C CYS A 977 -28.32 -14.72 -13.99
N PRO A 978 -28.81 -14.40 -12.77
CA PRO A 978 -30.18 -13.97 -12.59
C PRO A 978 -30.45 -12.60 -13.23
N GLY A 979 -29.44 -11.73 -13.36
CA GLY A 979 -29.58 -10.39 -13.90
C GLY A 979 -29.46 -10.27 -15.43
N SER A 980 -29.45 -11.39 -16.17
CA SER A 980 -29.20 -11.38 -17.63
C SER A 980 -30.20 -10.52 -18.41
N HIS A 981 -31.48 -10.54 -18.03
CA HIS A 981 -32.51 -9.71 -18.67
C HIS A 981 -32.26 -8.21 -18.49
N VAL A 982 -31.92 -7.79 -17.26
CA VAL A 982 -31.60 -6.38 -16.95
C VAL A 982 -30.34 -5.93 -17.72
N ALA A 983 -29.31 -6.78 -17.74
CA ALA A 983 -28.08 -6.50 -18.48
C ALA A 983 -28.32 -6.37 -19.99
N ASN A 984 -29.04 -7.32 -20.61
CA ASN A 984 -29.34 -7.27 -22.05
C ASN A 984 -30.13 -6.01 -22.42
N LYS A 985 -31.12 -5.61 -21.62
CA LYS A 985 -31.86 -4.36 -21.84
C LYS A 985 -30.94 -3.12 -21.72
N SER A 986 -30.03 -3.12 -20.74
CA SER A 986 -29.05 -2.05 -20.57
C SER A 986 -28.12 -1.92 -21.78
N LEU A 987 -27.64 -3.05 -22.31
CA LEU A 987 -26.75 -3.08 -23.48
C LEU A 987 -27.49 -2.70 -24.75
N PHE A 988 -28.73 -3.16 -24.94
CA PHE A 988 -29.56 -2.76 -26.06
C PHE A 988 -29.72 -1.23 -26.12
N ILE A 989 -30.19 -0.61 -25.03
CA ILE A 989 -30.51 0.82 -25.07
C ILE A 989 -29.25 1.70 -25.17
N ASN A 990 -28.16 1.32 -24.51
CA ASN A 990 -26.89 2.04 -24.64
C ASN A 990 -26.32 1.89 -26.06
N THR A 991 -26.35 0.70 -26.65
CA THR A 991 -25.86 0.49 -28.02
C THR A 991 -26.69 1.31 -29.01
N ALA A 992 -28.02 1.31 -28.87
CA ALA A 992 -28.91 2.10 -29.72
C ALA A 992 -28.62 3.60 -29.60
N LEU A 993 -28.55 4.14 -28.38
CA LEU A 993 -28.31 5.57 -28.15
C LEU A 993 -26.91 6.01 -28.54
N LEU A 994 -25.87 5.23 -28.21
CA LEU A 994 -24.48 5.54 -28.58
C LEU A 994 -24.32 5.64 -30.09
N LEU A 995 -24.83 4.65 -30.84
CA LEU A 995 -24.69 4.61 -32.29
C LEU A 995 -25.69 5.52 -33.03
N TRP A 996 -26.79 5.90 -32.37
CA TRP A 996 -27.66 6.97 -32.85
C TRP A 996 -26.98 8.34 -32.68
N ALA A 997 -26.36 8.62 -31.53
CA ALA A 997 -25.77 9.91 -31.23
C ALA A 997 -24.42 10.14 -31.95
N PHE A 998 -23.57 9.10 -32.01
CA PHE A 998 -22.17 9.26 -32.42
C PHE A 998 -21.76 8.31 -33.54
N ARG A 999 -20.83 8.79 -34.37
CA ARG A 999 -19.88 7.96 -35.10
C ARG A 999 -18.65 7.86 -34.22
N ILE A 1000 -18.42 6.67 -33.67
CA ILE A 1000 -17.27 6.38 -32.82
C ILE A 1000 -16.15 5.90 -33.73
N LEU A 1001 -14.99 6.54 -33.61
CA LEU A 1001 -13.82 6.31 -34.46
C LEU A 1001 -12.61 5.99 -33.59
N GLU A 1002 -11.74 5.13 -34.10
CA GLU A 1002 -10.42 4.92 -33.54
C GLU A 1002 -9.59 6.22 -33.61
N ASP A 1003 -8.76 6.45 -32.59
CA ASP A 1003 -7.77 7.52 -32.62
C ASP A 1003 -6.55 7.06 -33.43
N GLU A 1004 -6.34 7.63 -34.61
CA GLU A 1004 -5.22 7.29 -35.50
C GLU A 1004 -3.85 7.42 -34.82
N LYS A 1005 -3.72 8.30 -33.81
CA LYS A 1005 -2.47 8.49 -33.07
C LYS A 1005 -2.26 7.44 -31.98
N ASN A 1006 -3.33 6.81 -31.50
CA ASN A 1006 -3.32 5.86 -30.40
C ASN A 1006 -4.22 4.66 -30.76
N PRO A 1007 -3.75 3.74 -31.63
CA PRO A 1007 -4.53 2.57 -32.03
C PRO A 1007 -4.95 1.72 -30.82
N ILE A 1008 -6.16 1.17 -30.89
CA ILE A 1008 -6.77 0.44 -29.78
C ILE A 1008 -6.18 -0.98 -29.72
N ASP A 1009 -5.53 -1.31 -28.59
CA ASP A 1009 -5.23 -2.72 -28.29
C ASP A 1009 -6.51 -3.43 -27.82
N THR A 1010 -7.17 -4.11 -28.76
CA THR A 1010 -8.38 -4.88 -28.49
C THR A 1010 -8.17 -6.10 -27.59
N LEU A 1011 -6.97 -6.38 -27.11
CA LEU A 1011 -6.64 -7.46 -26.17
C LEU A 1011 -6.17 -6.94 -24.80
N ALA A 1012 -6.09 -5.63 -24.60
CA ALA A 1012 -5.68 -5.00 -23.35
C ALA A 1012 -6.83 -5.01 -22.33
N PHE A 1013 -6.81 -5.97 -21.39
CA PHE A 1013 -7.81 -6.13 -20.34
C PHE A 1013 -7.17 -6.34 -18.96
N THR A 1014 -7.91 -6.03 -17.90
CA THR A 1014 -7.50 -6.32 -16.52
C THR A 1014 -7.32 -7.82 -16.27
N ASN A 1015 -6.42 -8.18 -15.35
CA ASN A 1015 -6.17 -9.58 -14.95
C ASN A 1015 -7.06 -10.02 -13.76
N THR A 1016 -8.38 -9.96 -13.96
CA THR A 1016 -9.40 -10.31 -12.96
C THR A 1016 -10.41 -11.30 -13.54
N ALA A 1017 -11.18 -12.01 -12.69
CA ALA A 1017 -12.16 -13.00 -13.16
C ALA A 1017 -13.23 -12.42 -14.12
N ASN A 1018 -13.63 -11.17 -13.89
CA ASN A 1018 -14.35 -10.35 -14.86
C ASN A 1018 -13.35 -9.38 -15.48
N MET A 1019 -13.26 -9.35 -16.81
CA MET A 1019 -12.33 -8.52 -17.55
C MET A 1019 -12.94 -7.14 -17.79
N HIS A 1020 -12.13 -6.11 -17.61
CA HIS A 1020 -12.42 -4.73 -18.00
C HIS A 1020 -11.38 -4.28 -19.02
N PRO A 1021 -11.75 -3.59 -20.11
CA PRO A 1021 -10.78 -2.94 -20.98
C PRO A 1021 -9.83 -2.06 -20.17
N LEU A 1022 -8.54 -2.11 -20.47
CA LEU A 1022 -7.61 -1.08 -20.01
C LEU A 1022 -7.95 0.26 -20.72
N PRO A 1023 -7.54 1.41 -20.17
CA PRO A 1023 -7.81 2.70 -20.80
C PRO A 1023 -7.41 2.75 -22.28
N PHE A 1024 -8.33 3.20 -23.14
CA PHE A 1024 -8.10 3.38 -24.58
C PHE A 1024 -8.77 4.66 -25.09
N SER A 1025 -8.21 5.25 -26.14
CA SER A 1025 -8.68 6.50 -26.74
C SER A 1025 -9.60 6.23 -27.93
N VAL A 1026 -10.69 6.99 -28.01
CA VAL A 1026 -11.62 7.01 -29.15
C VAL A 1026 -12.07 8.43 -29.42
N ARG A 1027 -12.49 8.69 -30.66
CA ARG A 1027 -13.06 9.96 -31.08
C ARG A 1027 -14.56 9.82 -31.31
N PHE A 1028 -15.34 10.59 -30.58
CA PHE A 1028 -16.79 10.66 -30.74
C PHE A 1028 -17.13 11.81 -31.69
N GLU A 1029 -17.61 11.50 -32.90
CA GLU A 1029 -18.17 12.48 -33.82
C GLU A 1029 -19.70 12.51 -33.69
N PRO A 1030 -20.31 13.61 -33.22
CA PRO A 1030 -21.76 13.77 -33.24
C PRO A 1030 -22.34 13.55 -34.64
N ARG A 1031 -23.39 12.73 -34.77
CA ARG A 1031 -24.06 12.44 -36.04
C ARG A 1031 -25.15 13.46 -36.39
N ARG A 1032 -25.53 14.30 -35.43
CA ARG A 1032 -26.64 15.25 -35.47
C ARG A 1032 -26.19 16.55 -34.80
N ASP A 1033 -26.97 17.63 -34.96
CA ASP A 1033 -26.68 18.89 -34.27
C ASP A 1033 -26.70 18.68 -32.74
N VAL A 1034 -25.64 19.13 -32.07
CA VAL A 1034 -25.45 18.89 -30.63
C VAL A 1034 -26.57 19.52 -29.82
N LYS A 1035 -27.04 20.72 -30.17
CA LYS A 1035 -28.09 21.41 -29.42
C LYS A 1035 -29.45 20.72 -29.60
N GLU A 1036 -29.74 20.23 -30.80
CA GLU A 1036 -30.95 19.44 -31.06
C GLU A 1036 -30.93 18.11 -30.29
N MET A 1037 -29.78 17.43 -30.23
CA MET A 1037 -29.63 16.21 -29.43
C MET A 1037 -29.80 16.49 -27.93
N GLU A 1038 -29.13 17.51 -27.39
CA GLU A 1038 -29.27 17.89 -25.97
C GLU A 1038 -30.71 18.22 -25.62
N LYS A 1039 -31.43 18.90 -26.52
CA LYS A 1039 -32.85 19.19 -26.36
C LYS A 1039 -33.67 17.90 -26.28
N LEU A 1040 -33.51 16.98 -27.23
CA LEU A 1040 -34.22 15.70 -27.24
C LEU A 1040 -33.92 14.87 -25.99
N LEU A 1041 -32.66 14.85 -25.53
CA LEU A 1041 -32.22 14.10 -24.34
C LEU A 1041 -32.75 14.67 -23.02
N ARG A 1042 -33.16 15.95 -22.97
CA ARG A 1042 -33.65 16.64 -21.76
C ARG A 1042 -35.16 16.82 -21.70
N GLU A 1043 -35.85 16.70 -22.84
CA GLU A 1043 -37.31 16.93 -22.96
C GLU A 1043 -38.16 15.67 -22.76
N THR A 1044 -37.55 14.48 -22.70
CA THR A 1044 -38.17 13.18 -22.35
C THR A 1044 -37.74 12.73 -20.97
#